data_AF-A0A8R2NLC8-F1
#
_entry.id   AF-A0A8R2NLC8-F1
#
_cell.length_a   1.000
_cell.length_b   1.000
_cell.length_c   1.000
_cell.angle_alpha   90.00
_cell.angle_beta   90.00
_cell.angle_gamma   90.00
#
_symmetry.space_group_name_H-M   'P 1'
#
loop_
_entity.id
_entity.type
_entity.pdbx_description
1 polymer ?
#
loop_
_entity_poly.entity_id
_entity_poly.type
_entity_poly.pdbx_seq_one_letter_code
_entity_poly.pdbx_strand_id
1 'polypeptide(L)'
;MDNIQASSCENNVKQVLKSNECKPIHFTNSFHSDRILEDLQSLRKNEVLCDIRFETDDGCITFGHKIVLMAASPYFSAMFSNFNERNKDLVKISELDSTVLQILVDYIYTGELIMTKENVQVLLPAANILHLDFVITACSEFLQKQLDASNCLGIRAFADLHNCTELLASSETLIKKQFLEVVNSDEFLSLSSDDVVKIISFNDLAVPYEEKVFESVIKWVKQDSDQRKDLLTELMEHVRLPLISSRPDILFNIAKEPLVNNNPKCKDFVIEAYHFNLQKSVQYFTIPQTIRCKPRQFGDSHKVILMFNRSGTSLKCYTEWYNPETKLHEKAPGINNCRWEAGLCVVRDQFVFAVGGVNNIRSQSVSMLDVSSQSPSWVPMADMVVKRRRLGIGVLDDCIYAVGGGDITNPLNNVEVFDVSIQKWRLVASMSTKRCDLGVGVLNNRLYAVGGAAEKNSLKSVEYYDPTLDAWTPVAEMSEHRQGVGVGVLDGLMYAIGGYGGKYLKSVEVYRPSDGVWSSVADMEICRFRPRVVALDGLLYVMGGESDDSIYSDTVEIYNPKTNTWTMERFSRSESRNICKTGNNTVNLRKLDSTVLQLLVDYIYTGEIIVTKENVQGLLPVSNLLQLDFVNGACIEFLQKQLNKTNCLGIRAFARLHNCTELLSSSETFIKKQFLEVVNSDEFLSLSSDDVVKIISFNDLAVPYEEKVFDCVIEWVKHDLEHRIHFLPELMEHVRLPLLKSDILFNISEEPLLKNSPKCKDFVYDALQFNIQKSFQYITIPKTIRCKPRQFGGSQKVILTFNRSNKFPKCYTEWYDPATNLRENAPGINDCRQSAGVGVIGDQFVFIVGGVNGSSSKSVIVLDVSLKSHSWVPMVDMLVSRARPGVGVLNNCIYAVGGLDGTNNLKSAEIFDVSTQKWRMVSSMSTTRSCMGIGVLNNCLYAIGGSSNKHSLKSVEYYDPSLDTWTPVAEMSVCRTSVGVGVLDGVIYAIGGFNGNYLKSVEVYRPSDGVWSSIADMHFSRYQPGVAVLDGLLYVMGGTTSSDNTLADSVEMYNPNTNTWNVMSSGSGILIYGGVVVDRPQHLN
;
A
#
# COMPACT_ATOMS: atom_id res chain seq x y z
N MET A 1 73.37 -10.36 48.76
CA MET A 1 73.02 -11.46 49.67
C MET A 1 72.76 -10.87 51.05
N ASP A 2 71.98 -11.57 51.83
CA ASP A 2 70.97 -10.94 52.69
C ASP A 2 71.38 -10.78 54.16
N ASN A 3 70.48 -10.09 54.88
CA ASN A 3 70.09 -10.32 56.27
C ASN A 3 70.90 -9.74 57.45
N ILE A 4 70.12 -9.02 58.30
CA ILE A 4 70.09 -9.12 59.77
C ILE A 4 71.29 -8.43 60.51
N GLN A 5 71.13 -7.74 61.66
CA GLN A 5 70.03 -7.62 62.63
C GLN A 5 69.81 -6.16 63.10
N ALA A 6 68.85 -5.95 64.02
CA ALA A 6 68.46 -4.62 64.53
C ALA A 6 68.74 -4.43 66.03
N SER A 7 68.82 -3.17 66.50
CA SER A 7 68.07 -2.69 67.69
C SER A 7 68.36 -1.23 68.07
N SER A 8 67.32 -0.51 68.50
CA SER A 8 67.35 0.57 69.52
C SER A 8 65.91 1.03 69.78
N CYS A 9 65.52 1.24 71.05
CA CYS A 9 64.13 1.44 71.45
C CYS A 9 63.98 2.58 72.46
N GLU A 10 63.64 3.80 72.00
CA GLU A 10 63.39 4.94 72.91
C GLU A 10 62.23 5.88 72.47
N ASN A 11 61.48 5.54 71.42
CA ASN A 11 60.37 6.37 70.90
C ASN A 11 58.98 6.08 71.50
N ASN A 12 58.83 5.02 72.30
CA ASN A 12 57.54 4.34 72.54
C ASN A 12 56.52 5.04 73.47
N VAL A 13 56.77 6.26 73.97
CA VAL A 13 55.80 6.99 74.83
C VAL A 13 55.03 8.08 74.06
N LYS A 14 55.64 8.75 73.07
CA LYS A 14 54.94 9.72 72.21
C LYS A 14 54.11 9.09 71.09
N GLN A 15 54.16 7.77 70.94
CA GLN A 15 53.47 7.04 69.87
C GLN A 15 52.16 6.38 70.33
N VAL A 16 51.95 6.18 71.64
CA VAL A 16 50.74 5.55 72.22
C VAL A 16 49.52 6.48 72.20
N LEU A 17 49.72 7.80 72.19
CA LEU A 17 48.65 8.82 72.08
C LEU A 17 48.57 9.45 70.67
N LYS A 18 49.06 8.75 69.63
CA LYS A 18 48.98 9.19 68.22
C LYS A 18 48.53 8.09 67.24
N SER A 19 47.86 7.06 67.72
CA SER A 19 47.31 5.97 66.90
C SER A 19 45.89 5.55 67.29
N ASN A 20 45.13 6.45 67.92
CA ASN A 20 43.69 6.31 68.15
C ASN A 20 43.00 7.67 68.10
N GLU A 21 42.72 8.17 66.89
CA GLU A 21 41.59 9.08 66.68
C GLU A 21 40.30 8.26 66.88
N CYS A 22 39.90 8.10 68.14
CA CYS A 22 38.63 7.48 68.46
C CYS A 22 37.53 8.43 67.95
N LYS A 23 36.90 8.07 66.83
CA LYS A 23 35.79 8.82 66.23
C LYS A 23 34.74 9.11 67.32
N PRO A 24 34.13 10.31 67.35
CA PRO A 24 33.14 10.65 68.36
C PRO A 24 32.01 9.61 68.36
N ILE A 25 31.85 8.92 69.49
CA ILE A 25 30.81 7.90 69.67
C ILE A 25 29.50 8.64 69.93
N HIS A 26 28.71 8.84 68.87
CA HIS A 26 27.40 9.46 68.97
C HIS A 26 26.41 8.50 69.65
N PHE A 27 25.97 8.87 70.86
CA PHE A 27 24.86 8.22 71.54
C PHE A 27 23.56 8.93 71.17
N THR A 28 22.69 8.26 70.41
CA THR A 28 21.39 8.78 69.98
C THR A 28 20.26 8.05 70.70
N ASN A 29 19.49 8.76 71.53
CA ASN A 29 18.24 8.21 72.08
C ASN A 29 17.10 8.47 71.08
N SER A 30 16.72 7.44 70.31
CA SER A 30 15.65 7.53 69.31
C SER A 30 14.31 7.97 69.90
N PHE A 31 13.97 7.48 71.09
CA PHE A 31 12.66 7.70 71.73
C PHE A 31 12.54 9.05 72.46
N HIS A 32 13.49 9.99 72.28
CA HIS A 32 13.47 11.26 72.98
C HIS A 32 12.45 12.24 72.40
N SER A 33 12.39 12.34 71.07
CA SER A 33 11.37 13.10 70.33
C SER A 33 9.97 12.59 70.64
N ASP A 34 9.83 11.27 70.56
CA ASP A 34 8.55 10.58 70.49
C ASP A 34 7.78 10.79 71.80
N ARG A 35 8.46 10.61 72.94
CA ARG A 35 7.90 10.90 74.27
C ARG A 35 7.50 12.35 74.49
N ILE A 36 8.25 13.31 73.94
CA ILE A 36 7.90 14.73 74.04
C ILE A 36 6.61 15.01 73.26
N LEU A 37 6.44 14.37 72.09
CA LEU A 37 5.24 14.47 71.29
C LEU A 37 4.05 13.73 71.91
N GLU A 38 4.25 12.55 72.51
CA GLU A 38 3.24 11.85 73.32
C GLU A 38 2.73 12.72 74.49
N ASP A 39 3.64 13.33 75.26
CA ASP A 39 3.27 14.23 76.37
C ASP A 39 2.54 15.49 75.86
N LEU A 40 2.98 16.09 74.76
CA LEU A 40 2.31 17.24 74.12
C LEU A 40 0.93 16.88 73.55
N GLN A 41 0.76 15.67 73.01
CA GLN A 41 -0.52 15.13 72.54
C GLN A 41 -1.48 14.94 73.73
N SER A 42 -0.98 14.43 74.85
CA SER A 42 -1.73 14.30 76.09
C SER A 42 -2.17 15.66 76.63
N LEU A 43 -1.28 16.66 76.67
CA LEU A 43 -1.63 18.03 77.06
C LEU A 43 -2.72 18.62 76.15
N ARG A 44 -2.58 18.46 74.82
CA ARG A 44 -3.58 18.94 73.84
C ARG A 44 -4.95 18.29 74.03
N LYS A 45 -5.01 16.96 74.25
CA LYS A 45 -6.27 16.23 74.49
C LYS A 45 -6.92 16.55 75.83
N ASN A 46 -6.22 17.20 76.75
CA ASN A 46 -6.74 17.74 78.01
C ASN A 46 -6.94 19.27 77.96
N GLU A 47 -6.87 19.91 76.77
CA GLU A 47 -6.97 21.36 76.55
C GLU A 47 -5.94 22.22 77.33
N VAL A 48 -4.86 21.60 77.82
CA VAL A 48 -3.83 22.28 78.62
C VAL A 48 -2.85 23.02 77.71
N LEU A 49 -2.77 24.35 77.89
CA LEU A 49 -1.87 25.27 77.17
C LEU A 49 -2.11 25.40 75.64
N CYS A 50 -3.23 24.90 75.13
CA CYS A 50 -3.68 25.15 73.74
C CYS A 50 -3.93 26.65 73.50
N ASP A 51 -3.17 27.26 72.59
CA ASP A 51 -3.22 28.69 72.25
C ASP A 51 -3.87 28.97 70.88
N ILE A 52 -4.43 27.94 70.24
CA ILE A 52 -5.26 28.05 69.04
C ILE A 52 -6.40 27.03 69.03
N ARG A 53 -7.55 27.49 68.52
CA ARG A 53 -8.74 26.71 68.19
C ARG A 53 -9.07 26.91 66.72
N PHE A 54 -9.33 25.83 66.02
CA PHE A 54 -9.80 25.85 64.63
C PHE A 54 -11.29 25.53 64.57
N GLU A 55 -12.07 26.35 63.87
CA GLU A 55 -13.47 26.10 63.54
C GLU A 55 -13.59 25.68 62.08
N THR A 56 -14.24 24.55 61.80
CA THR A 56 -14.47 24.04 60.43
C THR A 56 -15.87 24.41 59.92
N ASP A 57 -16.16 24.16 58.63
CA ASP A 57 -17.45 24.57 58.04
C ASP A 57 -18.68 23.83 58.60
N ASP A 58 -18.47 22.70 59.29
CA ASP A 58 -19.46 21.95 60.06
C ASP A 58 -19.73 22.52 61.48
N GLY A 59 -18.95 23.51 61.93
CA GLY A 59 -19.05 24.13 63.25
C GLY A 59 -18.39 23.35 64.39
N CYS A 60 -17.66 22.28 64.09
CA CYS A 60 -16.82 21.57 65.06
C CYS A 60 -15.53 22.37 65.37
N ILE A 61 -14.92 22.09 66.53
CA ILE A 61 -13.71 22.78 67.00
C ILE A 61 -12.56 21.80 67.27
N THR A 62 -11.41 22.02 66.63
CA THR A 62 -10.15 21.29 66.86
C THR A 62 -9.15 22.17 67.62
N PHE A 63 -8.55 21.63 68.69
CA PHE A 63 -7.55 22.33 69.50
C PHE A 63 -6.11 22.01 69.07
N GLY A 64 -5.19 22.96 69.25
CA GLY A 64 -3.76 22.77 69.01
C GLY A 64 -2.87 23.78 69.73
N HIS A 65 -1.55 23.62 69.54
CA HIS A 65 -0.54 24.57 69.99
C HIS A 65 0.16 25.18 68.76
N LYS A 66 0.14 26.51 68.62
CA LYS A 66 0.70 27.23 67.46
C LYS A 66 2.15 26.83 67.19
N ILE A 67 2.99 26.76 68.23
CA ILE A 67 4.42 26.44 68.06
C ILE A 67 4.68 25.06 67.46
N VAL A 68 3.83 24.05 67.76
CA VAL A 68 3.95 22.69 67.19
C VAL A 68 3.45 22.68 65.74
N LEU A 69 2.30 23.32 65.50
CA LEU A 69 1.70 23.44 64.16
C LEU A 69 2.62 24.21 63.19
N MET A 70 3.23 25.31 63.63
CA MET A 70 4.21 26.10 62.87
C MET A 70 5.51 25.33 62.57
N ALA A 71 5.89 24.39 63.44
CA ALA A 71 7.08 23.56 63.23
C ALA A 71 6.83 22.41 62.25
N ALA A 72 5.58 21.90 62.19
CA ALA A 72 5.20 20.76 61.36
C ALA A 72 4.65 21.13 59.97
N SER A 73 4.17 22.35 59.76
CA SER A 73 3.52 22.78 58.51
C SER A 73 3.98 24.18 58.05
N PRO A 74 4.45 24.33 56.79
CA PRO A 74 4.69 25.64 56.18
C PRO A 74 3.45 26.53 56.14
N TYR A 75 2.25 25.95 55.96
CA TYR A 75 0.98 26.68 55.95
C TYR A 75 0.73 27.37 57.30
N PHE A 76 0.77 26.62 58.41
CA PHE A 76 0.60 27.19 59.75
C PHE A 76 1.77 28.13 60.12
N SER A 77 2.99 27.83 59.69
CA SER A 77 4.15 28.71 59.86
C SER A 77 3.94 30.08 59.22
N ALA A 78 3.45 30.12 57.97
CA ALA A 78 3.08 31.36 57.29
C ALA A 78 1.92 32.07 57.98
N MET A 79 0.82 31.34 58.26
CA MET A 79 -0.41 31.84 58.87
C MET A 79 -0.14 32.60 60.19
N PHE A 80 0.61 31.99 61.10
CA PHE A 80 0.88 32.57 62.42
C PHE A 80 2.08 33.53 62.46
N SER A 81 2.90 33.60 61.41
CA SER A 81 3.99 34.58 61.29
C SER A 81 3.53 35.90 60.68
N ASN A 82 2.82 35.82 59.54
CA ASN A 82 2.69 36.92 58.57
C ASN A 82 1.27 37.49 58.45
N PHE A 83 0.23 36.82 58.97
CA PHE A 83 -1.17 37.23 58.82
C PHE A 83 -1.80 37.65 60.16
N ASN A 84 -3.01 38.22 60.11
CA ASN A 84 -3.72 38.74 61.29
C ASN A 84 -4.10 37.63 62.31
N GLU A 85 -4.16 36.40 61.82
CA GLU A 85 -4.52 35.16 62.50
C GLU A 85 -3.55 34.84 63.65
N ARG A 86 -2.30 35.34 63.58
CA ARG A 86 -1.31 35.32 64.65
C ARG A 86 -1.89 35.70 66.02
N ASN A 87 -2.66 36.78 66.07
CA ASN A 87 -3.21 37.36 67.30
C ASN A 87 -4.60 36.81 67.68
N LYS A 88 -5.15 35.88 66.90
CA LYS A 88 -6.43 35.22 67.19
C LYS A 88 -6.21 33.93 67.98
N ASP A 89 -7.15 33.62 68.85
CA ASP A 89 -7.27 32.34 69.58
C ASP A 89 -8.30 31.39 68.93
N LEU A 90 -9.15 31.92 68.05
CA LEU A 90 -10.07 31.19 67.18
C LEU A 90 -9.82 31.56 65.72
N VAL A 91 -9.64 30.56 64.87
CA VAL A 91 -9.44 30.71 63.41
C VAL A 91 -10.40 29.78 62.69
N LYS A 92 -11.21 30.33 61.77
CA LYS A 92 -12.03 29.47 60.89
C LYS A 92 -11.19 28.96 59.72
N ILE A 93 -11.23 27.66 59.48
CA ILE A 93 -10.68 27.00 58.30
C ILE A 93 -11.87 26.55 57.44
N SER A 94 -12.02 27.17 56.27
CA SER A 94 -13.00 26.73 55.27
C SER A 94 -12.45 25.59 54.41
N GLU A 95 -13.33 24.89 53.71
CA GLU A 95 -13.01 23.82 52.74
C GLU A 95 -12.39 22.55 53.37
N LEU A 96 -12.45 22.40 54.70
CA LEU A 96 -12.07 21.18 55.44
C LEU A 96 -13.16 20.69 56.39
N ASP A 97 -13.31 19.36 56.44
CA ASP A 97 -14.15 18.60 57.39
C ASP A 97 -13.40 18.42 58.72
N SER A 98 -14.10 18.55 59.87
CA SER A 98 -13.48 18.41 61.19
C SER A 98 -12.82 17.06 61.43
N THR A 99 -13.35 15.98 60.86
CA THR A 99 -12.80 14.63 60.95
C THR A 99 -11.41 14.56 60.31
N VAL A 100 -11.25 15.19 59.14
CA VAL A 100 -9.99 15.18 58.39
C VAL A 100 -8.98 16.15 59.01
N LEU A 101 -9.43 17.33 59.45
CA LEU A 101 -8.57 18.26 60.20
C LEU A 101 -8.08 17.61 61.50
N GLN A 102 -8.95 16.90 62.23
CA GLN A 102 -8.55 16.17 63.44
C GLN A 102 -7.56 15.05 63.14
N ILE A 103 -7.70 14.30 62.04
CA ILE A 103 -6.72 13.28 61.63
C ILE A 103 -5.36 13.91 61.32
N LEU A 104 -5.32 15.02 60.58
CA LEU A 104 -4.06 15.70 60.22
C LEU A 104 -3.40 16.38 61.43
N VAL A 105 -4.17 16.93 62.36
CA VAL A 105 -3.63 17.46 63.62
C VAL A 105 -3.23 16.33 64.58
N ASP A 106 -3.94 15.20 64.65
CA ASP A 106 -3.49 14.03 65.43
C ASP A 106 -2.15 13.52 64.87
N TYR A 107 -2.00 13.39 63.55
CA TYR A 107 -0.74 13.03 62.86
C TYR A 107 0.42 13.96 63.21
N ILE A 108 0.21 15.29 63.25
CA ILE A 108 1.25 16.26 63.65
C ILE A 108 1.81 15.99 65.07
N TYR A 109 1.03 15.35 65.93
CA TYR A 109 1.41 15.04 67.32
C TYR A 109 1.77 13.56 67.57
N THR A 110 1.50 12.62 66.65
CA THR A 110 1.83 11.19 66.81
C THR A 110 2.82 10.66 65.77
N GLY A 111 2.92 11.29 64.60
CA GLY A 111 3.59 10.73 63.41
C GLY A 111 2.82 9.58 62.74
N GLU A 112 1.69 9.14 63.31
CA GLU A 112 0.89 8.02 62.80
C GLU A 112 -0.26 8.50 61.91
N LEU A 113 -0.51 7.80 60.80
CA LEU A 113 -1.57 8.11 59.84
C LEU A 113 -2.29 6.83 59.41
N ILE A 114 -3.62 6.79 59.54
CA ILE A 114 -4.46 5.66 59.10
C ILE A 114 -5.15 6.03 57.79
N MET A 115 -4.79 5.35 56.70
CA MET A 115 -5.37 5.55 55.36
C MET A 115 -6.33 4.42 55.00
N THR A 116 -7.48 4.77 54.44
CA THR A 116 -8.51 3.86 53.94
C THR A 116 -8.96 4.31 52.54
N LYS A 117 -9.79 3.51 51.85
CA LYS A 117 -10.30 3.90 50.51
C LYS A 117 -11.24 5.11 50.57
N GLU A 118 -11.94 5.23 51.70
CA GLU A 118 -12.97 6.23 51.95
C GLU A 118 -12.36 7.56 52.39
N ASN A 119 -11.28 7.54 53.19
CA ASN A 119 -10.68 8.78 53.68
C ASN A 119 -9.65 9.41 52.73
N VAL A 120 -8.94 8.63 51.90
CA VAL A 120 -7.84 9.16 51.06
C VAL A 120 -8.27 10.25 50.07
N GLN A 121 -9.52 10.18 49.57
CA GLN A 121 -10.08 11.18 48.65
C GLN A 121 -10.27 12.57 49.29
N VAL A 122 -10.47 12.63 50.61
CA VAL A 122 -10.64 13.90 51.36
C VAL A 122 -9.33 14.28 52.07
N LEU A 123 -8.49 13.29 52.40
CA LEU A 123 -7.21 13.46 53.08
C LEU A 123 -6.13 14.06 52.17
N LEU A 124 -6.05 13.66 50.89
CA LEU A 124 -5.06 14.19 49.95
C LEU A 124 -5.24 15.70 49.68
N PRO A 125 -6.45 16.23 49.38
CA PRO A 125 -6.65 17.68 49.20
C PRO A 125 -6.37 18.46 50.48
N ALA A 126 -6.81 17.95 51.63
CA ALA A 126 -6.56 18.55 52.94
C ALA A 126 -5.06 18.64 53.28
N ALA A 127 -4.30 17.57 53.00
CA ALA A 127 -2.84 17.56 53.18
C ALA A 127 -2.12 18.53 52.23
N ASN A 128 -2.64 18.72 51.01
CA ASN A 128 -2.12 19.68 50.03
C ASN A 128 -2.34 21.13 50.50
N ILE A 129 -3.55 21.46 50.99
CA ILE A 129 -3.88 22.78 51.56
C ILE A 129 -2.97 23.11 52.77
N LEU A 130 -2.73 22.13 53.64
CA LEU A 130 -1.88 22.31 54.83
C LEU A 130 -0.37 22.12 54.56
N HIS A 131 0.04 21.89 53.30
CA HIS A 131 1.42 21.61 52.89
C HIS A 131 2.13 20.55 53.75
N LEU A 132 1.50 19.38 53.88
CA LEU A 132 2.01 18.22 54.64
C LEU A 132 2.62 17.19 53.68
N ASP A 133 3.78 17.51 53.11
CA ASP A 133 4.44 16.76 52.02
C ASP A 133 4.45 15.23 52.21
N PHE A 134 4.83 14.74 53.39
CA PHE A 134 4.86 13.30 53.70
C PHE A 134 3.48 12.64 53.56
N VAL A 135 2.40 13.33 53.97
CA VAL A 135 1.02 12.83 53.85
C VAL A 135 0.59 12.84 52.38
N ILE A 136 1.01 13.83 51.60
CA ILE A 136 0.77 13.90 50.15
C ILE A 136 1.45 12.71 49.44
N THR A 137 2.71 12.41 49.76
CA THR A 137 3.43 11.23 49.25
C THR A 137 2.75 9.92 49.68
N ALA A 138 2.40 9.77 50.97
CA ALA A 138 1.77 8.56 51.48
C ALA A 138 0.40 8.28 50.83
N CYS A 139 -0.44 9.31 50.66
CA CYS A 139 -1.70 9.21 49.95
C CYS A 139 -1.50 8.89 48.46
N SER A 140 -0.50 9.50 47.82
CA SER A 140 -0.15 9.22 46.41
C SER A 140 0.32 7.78 46.21
N GLU A 141 1.20 7.26 47.08
CA GLU A 141 1.60 5.85 47.10
C GLU A 141 0.40 4.90 47.30
N PHE A 142 -0.53 5.24 48.19
CA PHE A 142 -1.71 4.42 48.47
C PHE A 142 -2.67 4.35 47.28
N LEU A 143 -2.83 5.45 46.54
CA LEU A 143 -3.59 5.50 45.29
C LEU A 143 -2.86 4.80 44.14
N GLN A 144 -1.54 4.96 44.01
CA GLN A 144 -0.73 4.21 43.03
C GLN A 144 -0.84 2.70 43.22
N LYS A 145 -0.87 2.21 44.47
CA LYS A 145 -1.07 0.78 44.80
C LYS A 145 -2.49 0.26 44.52
N GLN A 146 -3.41 1.11 44.08
CA GLN A 146 -4.81 0.77 43.74
C GLN A 146 -5.22 1.22 42.33
N LEU A 147 -4.29 1.74 41.53
CA LEU A 147 -4.51 2.08 40.12
C LEU A 147 -4.85 0.82 39.32
N ASP A 148 -5.97 0.86 38.63
CA ASP A 148 -6.50 -0.20 37.75
C ASP A 148 -7.12 0.42 36.48
N ALA A 149 -7.26 -0.38 35.41
CA ALA A 149 -7.88 0.07 34.16
C ALA A 149 -9.31 0.62 34.36
N SER A 150 -10.05 0.15 35.36
CA SER A 150 -11.41 0.60 35.68
C SER A 150 -11.50 1.93 36.44
N ASN A 151 -10.43 2.40 37.08
CA ASN A 151 -10.44 3.61 37.92
C ASN A 151 -9.39 4.68 37.52
N CYS A 152 -8.53 4.36 36.55
CA CYS A 152 -7.41 5.22 36.18
C CYS A 152 -7.84 6.58 35.59
N LEU A 153 -9.03 6.70 34.99
CA LEU A 153 -9.55 7.98 34.49
C LEU A 153 -10.03 8.86 35.64
N GLY A 154 -10.81 8.33 36.59
CA GLY A 154 -11.16 9.02 37.84
C GLY A 154 -9.93 9.45 38.66
N ILE A 155 -8.94 8.56 38.85
CA ILE A 155 -7.71 8.89 39.59
C ILE A 155 -6.85 9.92 38.83
N ARG A 156 -6.78 9.86 37.48
CA ARG A 156 -6.15 10.88 36.64
C ARG A 156 -6.78 12.26 36.86
N ALA A 157 -8.10 12.36 36.76
CA ALA A 157 -8.83 13.63 36.90
C ALA A 157 -8.67 14.22 38.32
N PHE A 158 -8.69 13.37 39.34
CA PHE A 158 -8.42 13.76 40.73
C PHE A 158 -6.97 14.23 40.93
N ALA A 159 -5.98 13.58 40.31
CA ALA A 159 -4.58 14.00 40.37
C ALA A 159 -4.34 15.34 39.65
N ASP A 160 -4.99 15.58 38.51
CA ASP A 160 -4.93 16.84 37.75
C ASP A 160 -5.53 18.00 38.56
N LEU A 161 -6.72 17.80 39.15
CA LEU A 161 -7.42 18.78 40.00
C LEU A 161 -6.59 19.23 41.22
N HIS A 162 -5.73 18.34 41.76
CA HIS A 162 -4.91 18.61 42.94
C HIS A 162 -3.41 18.78 42.64
N ASN A 163 -3.02 18.91 41.36
CA ASN A 163 -1.63 19.07 40.90
C ASN A 163 -0.65 17.95 41.34
N CYS A 164 -1.15 16.72 41.56
CA CYS A 164 -0.36 15.59 42.05
C CYS A 164 0.42 14.90 40.90
N THR A 165 1.53 15.53 40.46
CA THR A 165 2.28 15.16 39.26
C THR A 165 2.74 13.70 39.20
N GLU A 166 3.17 13.10 40.32
CA GLU A 166 3.61 11.70 40.36
C GLU A 166 2.45 10.72 40.15
N LEU A 167 1.29 11.00 40.77
CA LEU A 167 0.09 10.20 40.61
C LEU A 167 -0.49 10.36 39.20
N LEU A 168 -0.45 11.57 38.65
CA LEU A 168 -0.85 11.87 37.28
C LEU A 168 0.01 11.07 36.28
N ALA A 169 1.34 11.18 36.36
CA ALA A 169 2.26 10.42 35.50
C ALA A 169 2.09 8.90 35.63
N SER A 170 1.80 8.40 36.84
CA SER A 170 1.49 7.00 37.09
C SER A 170 0.19 6.56 36.40
N SER A 171 -0.87 7.36 36.51
CA SER A 171 -2.16 7.11 35.87
C SER A 171 -2.07 7.14 34.34
N GLU A 172 -1.34 8.11 33.77
CA GLU A 172 -1.09 8.18 32.33
C GLU A 172 -0.30 6.97 31.83
N THR A 173 0.71 6.52 32.59
CA THR A 173 1.49 5.32 32.25
C THR A 173 0.61 4.06 32.23
N LEU A 174 -0.41 3.97 33.10
CA LEU A 174 -1.36 2.86 33.06
C LEU A 174 -2.34 2.98 31.88
N ILE A 175 -2.91 4.16 31.65
CA ILE A 175 -3.81 4.43 30.51
C ILE A 175 -3.12 4.09 29.18
N LYS A 176 -1.83 4.43 29.05
CA LYS A 176 -1.01 4.06 27.89
C LYS A 176 -0.84 2.55 27.76
N LYS A 177 -0.56 1.83 28.85
CA LYS A 177 -0.33 0.37 28.85
C LYS A 177 -1.59 -0.49 28.68
N GLN A 178 -2.75 -0.04 29.16
CA GLN A 178 -4.02 -0.81 29.16
C GLN A 178 -5.16 -0.11 28.40
N PHE A 179 -4.84 0.76 27.43
CA PHE A 179 -5.80 1.57 26.67
C PHE A 179 -7.06 0.82 26.19
N LEU A 180 -6.91 -0.42 25.70
CA LEU A 180 -8.03 -1.25 25.21
C LEU A 180 -9.03 -1.64 26.31
N GLU A 181 -8.59 -1.74 27.56
CA GLU A 181 -9.45 -2.03 28.72
C GLU A 181 -10.09 -0.74 29.24
N VAL A 182 -9.31 0.36 29.29
CA VAL A 182 -9.79 1.70 29.68
C VAL A 182 -10.94 2.19 28.79
N VAL A 183 -10.84 2.00 27.46
CA VAL A 183 -11.90 2.32 26.48
C VAL A 183 -13.20 1.52 26.71
N ASN A 184 -13.13 0.40 27.44
CA ASN A 184 -14.28 -0.41 27.79
C ASN A 184 -14.93 -0.07 29.14
N SER A 185 -14.34 0.85 29.91
CA SER A 185 -15.02 1.49 31.05
C SER A 185 -16.15 2.43 30.59
N ASP A 186 -17.15 2.61 31.45
CA ASP A 186 -18.16 3.66 31.28
C ASP A 186 -17.59 5.07 31.56
N GLU A 187 -16.53 5.17 32.39
CA GLU A 187 -15.79 6.43 32.62
C GLU A 187 -15.25 7.02 31.31
N PHE A 188 -14.81 6.19 30.36
CA PHE A 188 -14.35 6.67 29.05
C PHE A 188 -15.47 7.33 28.23
N LEU A 189 -16.73 6.91 28.39
CA LEU A 189 -17.86 7.44 27.62
C LEU A 189 -18.38 8.78 28.15
N SER A 190 -18.12 9.10 29.43
CA SER A 190 -18.46 10.36 30.07
C SER A 190 -17.38 11.45 29.97
N LEU A 191 -16.18 11.12 29.47
CA LEU A 191 -15.09 12.09 29.24
C LEU A 191 -15.50 13.26 28.31
N SER A 192 -14.84 14.39 28.52
CA SER A 192 -14.89 15.57 27.65
C SER A 192 -14.24 15.31 26.27
N SER A 193 -14.53 16.16 25.28
CA SER A 193 -13.81 16.20 24.01
C SER A 193 -12.30 16.28 24.22
N ASP A 194 -11.88 17.22 25.05
CA ASP A 194 -10.50 17.63 25.26
C ASP A 194 -9.69 16.51 25.91
N ASP A 195 -10.30 15.75 26.83
CA ASP A 195 -9.65 14.62 27.48
C ASP A 195 -9.56 13.38 26.58
N VAL A 196 -10.58 13.12 25.74
CA VAL A 196 -10.47 12.09 24.70
C VAL A 196 -9.36 12.48 23.70
N VAL A 197 -9.31 13.73 23.24
CA VAL A 197 -8.25 14.28 22.37
C VAL A 197 -6.87 14.10 23.00
N LYS A 198 -6.66 14.51 24.26
CA LYS A 198 -5.41 14.28 25.01
C LYS A 198 -5.01 12.81 24.96
N ILE A 199 -5.91 11.89 25.32
CA ILE A 199 -5.61 10.45 25.39
C ILE A 199 -5.27 9.87 24.01
N ILE A 200 -6.07 10.14 22.96
CA ILE A 200 -5.81 9.59 21.62
C ILE A 200 -4.59 10.23 20.92
N SER A 201 -4.11 11.37 21.42
CA SER A 201 -2.88 12.02 20.91
C SER A 201 -1.59 11.27 21.28
N PHE A 202 -1.58 10.53 22.40
CA PHE A 202 -0.38 9.89 22.96
C PHE A 202 0.36 9.01 21.94
N ASN A 203 1.67 9.23 21.77
CA ASN A 203 2.51 8.51 20.81
C ASN A 203 2.81 7.05 21.22
N ASP A 204 2.52 6.71 22.46
CA ASP A 204 2.99 5.55 23.22
C ASP A 204 1.84 4.67 23.76
N LEU A 205 0.65 4.72 23.12
CA LEU A 205 -0.48 3.85 23.44
C LEU A 205 -0.24 2.39 23.05
N ALA A 206 -0.60 1.48 23.96
CA ALA A 206 -0.66 0.02 23.76
C ALA A 206 -1.84 -0.40 22.87
N VAL A 207 -1.76 -0.06 21.58
CA VAL A 207 -2.73 -0.51 20.57
C VAL A 207 -2.04 -1.41 19.54
N PRO A 208 -2.55 -2.63 19.27
CA PRO A 208 -1.98 -3.50 18.24
C PRO A 208 -2.24 -2.97 16.83
N TYR A 209 -3.35 -2.22 16.64
CA TYR A 209 -3.75 -1.60 15.38
C TYR A 209 -4.48 -0.29 15.64
N GLU A 210 -4.23 0.73 14.81
CA GLU A 210 -4.92 2.03 14.88
C GLU A 210 -6.45 1.91 14.64
N GLU A 211 -6.90 0.83 13.98
CA GLU A 211 -8.32 0.42 13.92
C GLU A 211 -9.01 0.51 15.29
N LYS A 212 -8.32 0.13 16.37
CA LYS A 212 -8.90 0.17 17.72
C LYS A 212 -9.01 1.59 18.29
N VAL A 213 -8.13 2.52 17.90
CA VAL A 213 -8.29 3.95 18.23
C VAL A 213 -9.50 4.52 17.48
N PHE A 214 -9.67 4.18 16.20
CA PHE A 214 -10.86 4.56 15.43
C PHE A 214 -12.16 4.00 16.00
N GLU A 215 -12.21 2.70 16.34
CA GLU A 215 -13.36 2.08 17.01
C GLU A 215 -13.70 2.79 18.34
N SER A 216 -12.68 3.18 19.12
CA SER A 216 -12.84 3.93 20.38
C SER A 216 -13.53 5.28 20.17
N VAL A 217 -13.06 6.05 19.18
CA VAL A 217 -13.63 7.37 18.83
C VAL A 217 -15.07 7.22 18.34
N ILE A 218 -15.35 6.26 17.46
CA ILE A 218 -16.70 6.02 16.95
C ILE A 218 -17.65 5.52 18.06
N LYS A 219 -17.17 4.72 19.02
CA LYS A 219 -17.93 4.32 20.23
C LYS A 219 -18.33 5.55 21.07
N TRP A 220 -17.38 6.45 21.35
CA TRP A 220 -17.63 7.68 22.12
C TRP A 220 -18.60 8.64 21.41
N VAL A 221 -18.46 8.83 20.10
CA VAL A 221 -19.35 9.70 19.29
C VAL A 221 -20.77 9.10 19.17
N LYS A 222 -20.92 7.77 19.11
CA LYS A 222 -22.24 7.12 19.03
C LYS A 222 -23.06 7.22 20.32
N GLN A 223 -22.43 7.42 21.48
CA GLN A 223 -23.11 7.50 22.78
C GLN A 223 -24.03 8.72 22.92
N ASP A 224 -23.59 9.89 22.45
CA ASP A 224 -24.44 11.07 22.23
C ASP A 224 -24.20 11.56 20.80
N SER A 225 -24.89 10.92 19.86
CA SER A 225 -24.69 11.25 18.46
C SER A 225 -25.18 12.66 18.11
N ASP A 226 -26.06 13.28 18.90
CA ASP A 226 -26.71 14.53 18.50
C ASP A 226 -25.93 15.78 18.94
N GLN A 227 -25.07 15.67 19.97
CA GLN A 227 -24.07 16.71 20.27
C GLN A 227 -22.66 16.37 19.76
N ARG A 228 -22.26 15.09 19.68
CA ARG A 228 -20.87 14.70 19.38
C ARG A 228 -20.54 14.53 17.88
N LYS A 229 -21.53 14.62 16.98
CA LYS A 229 -21.33 14.48 15.51
C LYS A 229 -20.34 15.50 14.94
N ASP A 230 -20.41 16.76 15.37
CA ASP A 230 -19.55 17.83 14.83
C ASP A 230 -18.10 17.72 15.34
N LEU A 231 -17.94 17.31 16.61
CA LEU A 231 -16.67 17.06 17.30
C LEU A 231 -15.87 15.89 16.68
N LEU A 232 -16.52 15.01 15.92
CA LEU A 232 -15.85 13.92 15.20
C LEU A 232 -14.68 14.43 14.33
N THR A 233 -14.79 15.62 13.77
CA THR A 233 -13.74 16.23 12.92
C THR A 233 -12.39 16.32 13.67
N GLU A 234 -12.43 16.88 14.87
CA GLU A 234 -11.26 17.16 15.72
C GLU A 234 -10.66 15.86 16.26
N LEU A 235 -11.50 14.97 16.79
CA LEU A 235 -11.09 13.63 17.22
C LEU A 235 -10.40 12.85 16.08
N MET A 236 -10.91 12.98 14.85
CA MET A 236 -10.34 12.30 13.69
C MET A 236 -8.98 12.86 13.26
N GLU A 237 -8.55 14.06 13.64
CA GLU A 237 -7.20 14.57 13.32
C GLU A 237 -6.09 13.78 14.04
N HIS A 238 -6.39 13.21 15.20
CA HIS A 238 -5.46 12.42 16.01
C HIS A 238 -5.48 10.90 15.69
N VAL A 239 -6.44 10.44 14.90
CA VAL A 239 -6.53 9.05 14.42
C VAL A 239 -5.64 8.84 13.20
N ARG A 240 -4.71 7.89 13.27
CA ARG A 240 -3.67 7.63 12.26
C ARG A 240 -4.18 6.74 11.12
N LEU A 241 -5.29 7.14 10.47
CA LEU A 241 -5.91 6.39 9.36
C LEU A 241 -4.90 5.90 8.28
N PRO A 242 -3.87 6.68 7.88
CA PRO A 242 -2.83 6.20 6.96
C PRO A 242 -2.01 4.99 7.43
N LEU A 243 -2.20 4.49 8.66
CA LEU A 243 -1.54 3.30 9.20
C LEU A 243 -2.44 2.06 9.27
N ILE A 244 -3.75 2.22 9.05
CA ILE A 244 -4.72 1.11 8.89
C ILE A 244 -4.49 0.37 7.54
N SER A 245 -3.72 0.99 6.65
CA SER A 245 -3.13 0.53 5.38
C SER A 245 -2.66 -0.92 5.27
N SER A 246 -2.40 -1.62 6.38
CA SER A 246 -2.15 -3.07 6.39
C SER A 246 -3.37 -3.92 6.01
N ARG A 247 -4.59 -3.39 6.18
CA ARG A 247 -5.86 -4.07 5.89
C ARG A 247 -6.80 -3.14 5.08
N PRO A 248 -6.65 -3.09 3.74
CA PRO A 248 -7.44 -2.19 2.88
C PRO A 248 -8.94 -2.52 2.90
N ASP A 249 -9.31 -3.75 3.26
CA ASP A 249 -10.67 -4.20 3.52
C ASP A 249 -11.33 -3.43 4.68
N ILE A 250 -10.57 -3.09 5.72
CA ILE A 250 -11.05 -2.33 6.87
C ILE A 250 -11.03 -0.83 6.60
N LEU A 251 -10.05 -0.30 5.88
CA LEU A 251 -10.12 1.09 5.42
C LEU A 251 -11.34 1.31 4.49
N PHE A 252 -11.73 0.31 3.70
CA PHE A 252 -12.97 0.28 2.92
C PHE A 252 -14.25 0.16 3.76
N ASN A 253 -14.21 -0.47 4.93
CA ASN A 253 -15.33 -0.49 5.87
C ASN A 253 -15.46 0.84 6.63
N ILE A 254 -14.33 1.42 7.08
CA ILE A 254 -14.26 2.76 7.68
C ILE A 254 -14.82 3.82 6.72
N ALA A 255 -14.45 3.75 5.45
CA ALA A 255 -14.97 4.61 4.38
C ALA A 255 -16.51 4.50 4.17
N LYS A 256 -17.14 3.41 4.62
CA LYS A 256 -18.60 3.20 4.55
C LYS A 256 -19.35 3.58 5.82
N GLU A 257 -18.67 3.85 6.92
CA GLU A 257 -19.31 4.21 8.18
C GLU A 257 -20.13 5.51 8.00
N PRO A 258 -21.45 5.54 8.29
CA PRO A 258 -22.30 6.69 7.96
C PRO A 258 -21.82 8.02 8.55
N LEU A 259 -21.22 8.00 9.75
CA LEU A 259 -20.66 9.19 10.40
C LEU A 259 -19.45 9.77 9.62
N VAL A 260 -18.66 8.92 8.98
CA VAL A 260 -17.48 9.31 8.17
C VAL A 260 -17.91 9.74 6.78
N ASN A 261 -18.75 8.95 6.10
CA ASN A 261 -19.16 9.21 4.72
C ASN A 261 -20.06 10.46 4.58
N ASN A 262 -20.80 10.84 5.63
CA ASN A 262 -21.66 12.03 5.61
C ASN A 262 -20.89 13.34 5.93
N ASN A 263 -19.65 13.28 6.44
CA ASN A 263 -18.86 14.47 6.81
C ASN A 263 -17.73 14.73 5.78
N PRO A 264 -17.76 15.85 5.04
CA PRO A 264 -16.76 16.14 4.00
C PRO A 264 -15.31 16.19 4.49
N LYS A 265 -15.05 16.70 5.71
CA LYS A 265 -13.69 16.73 6.28
C LYS A 265 -13.22 15.33 6.67
N CYS A 266 -14.13 14.48 7.14
CA CYS A 266 -13.81 13.08 7.42
C CYS A 266 -13.49 12.30 6.13
N LYS A 267 -14.16 12.60 5.00
CA LYS A 267 -13.76 12.08 3.68
C LYS A 267 -12.34 12.50 3.30
N ASP A 268 -11.93 13.74 3.55
CA ASP A 268 -10.57 14.21 3.22
C ASP A 268 -9.48 13.41 3.96
N PHE A 269 -9.71 12.99 5.21
CA PHE A 269 -8.79 12.10 5.95
C PHE A 269 -8.78 10.65 5.42
N VAL A 270 -9.89 10.15 4.88
CA VAL A 270 -9.94 8.86 4.18
C VAL A 270 -9.21 8.95 2.83
N ILE A 271 -9.30 10.09 2.14
CA ILE A 271 -8.54 10.38 0.91
C ILE A 271 -7.04 10.46 1.20
N GLU A 272 -6.61 11.12 2.30
CA GLU A 272 -5.21 11.10 2.78
C GLU A 272 -4.70 9.65 2.97
N ALA A 273 -5.49 8.81 3.64
CA ALA A 273 -5.15 7.41 3.84
C ALA A 273 -5.10 6.61 2.52
N TYR A 274 -6.01 6.84 1.57
CA TYR A 274 -5.95 6.23 0.24
C TYR A 274 -4.76 6.72 -0.59
N HIS A 275 -4.39 8.00 -0.51
CA HIS A 275 -3.21 8.56 -1.19
C HIS A 275 -1.93 7.91 -0.67
N PHE A 276 -1.75 7.82 0.65
CA PHE A 276 -0.59 7.17 1.26
C PHE A 276 -0.49 5.67 0.88
N ASN A 277 -1.61 4.97 0.77
CA ASN A 277 -1.66 3.58 0.29
C ASN A 277 -1.21 3.45 -1.18
N LEU A 278 -1.73 4.30 -2.07
CA LEU A 278 -1.36 4.29 -3.48
C LEU A 278 0.12 4.65 -3.67
N GLN A 279 0.62 5.64 -2.92
CA GLN A 279 2.00 6.11 -3.03
C GLN A 279 3.04 5.02 -2.71
N LYS A 280 2.73 4.08 -1.79
CA LYS A 280 3.58 2.90 -1.52
C LYS A 280 3.77 1.97 -2.74
N SER A 281 2.90 2.06 -3.76
CA SER A 281 2.91 1.16 -4.92
C SER A 281 3.55 1.72 -6.20
N VAL A 282 3.81 3.04 -6.27
CA VAL A 282 4.08 3.72 -7.55
C VAL A 282 5.56 4.12 -7.73
N GLN A 283 6.10 5.02 -6.90
CA GLN A 283 7.49 5.51 -7.03
C GLN A 283 8.00 6.20 -5.76
N TYR A 284 9.33 6.31 -5.65
CA TYR A 284 10.09 7.20 -4.77
C TYR A 284 9.38 7.62 -3.46
N PHE A 285 9.43 6.75 -2.45
CA PHE A 285 8.71 6.89 -1.18
C PHE A 285 8.97 8.26 -0.51
N THR A 286 7.93 9.07 -0.37
CA THR A 286 7.99 10.30 0.43
C THR A 286 7.92 9.96 1.91
N ILE A 287 9.00 10.23 2.65
CA ILE A 287 9.01 10.05 4.11
C ILE A 287 7.97 11.00 4.73
N PRO A 288 6.95 10.50 5.45
CA PRO A 288 5.87 11.36 5.91
C PRO A 288 6.31 12.39 6.93
N GLN A 289 5.79 13.61 6.78
CA GLN A 289 6.05 14.71 7.71
C GLN A 289 5.01 14.78 8.85
N THR A 290 3.78 14.35 8.60
CA THR A 290 2.67 14.39 9.59
C THR A 290 2.75 13.27 10.63
N ILE A 291 2.26 13.54 11.85
CA ILE A 291 2.20 12.56 12.95
C ILE A 291 1.25 11.40 12.60
N ARG A 292 0.21 11.67 11.80
CA ARG A 292 -0.79 10.68 11.32
C ARG A 292 -0.21 9.53 10.49
N CYS A 293 1.01 9.69 9.99
CA CYS A 293 1.71 8.70 9.17
C CYS A 293 2.93 8.09 9.90
N LYS A 294 3.07 8.30 11.22
CA LYS A 294 4.10 7.69 12.07
C LYS A 294 3.47 6.64 13.00
N PRO A 295 3.96 5.39 13.04
CA PRO A 295 3.45 4.38 13.98
C PRO A 295 3.57 4.85 15.43
N ARG A 296 2.68 4.34 16.30
CA ARG A 296 2.80 4.52 17.75
C ARG A 296 3.96 3.65 18.25
N GLN A 297 4.78 4.22 19.13
CA GLN A 297 5.98 3.57 19.66
C GLN A 297 5.63 2.95 21.02
N PHE A 298 5.32 1.66 21.02
CA PHE A 298 4.95 0.93 22.24
C PHE A 298 5.88 -0.27 22.49
N GLY A 299 6.30 -0.41 23.75
CA GLY A 299 7.22 -1.44 24.21
C GLY A 299 8.70 -1.09 24.02
N ASP A 300 9.58 -1.78 24.76
CA ASP A 300 11.01 -1.73 24.54
C ASP A 300 11.33 -2.34 23.17
N SER A 301 11.61 -1.49 22.17
CA SER A 301 11.84 -1.94 20.80
C SER A 301 13.15 -2.71 20.70
N HIS A 302 13.10 -4.04 20.66
CA HIS A 302 14.29 -4.90 20.56
C HIS A 302 14.97 -4.63 19.21
N LYS A 303 16.13 -3.95 19.21
CA LYS A 303 16.76 -3.45 17.98
C LYS A 303 17.57 -4.55 17.29
N VAL A 304 17.22 -4.84 16.03
CA VAL A 304 17.93 -5.80 15.18
C VAL A 304 18.90 -5.09 14.23
N ILE A 305 20.02 -5.75 13.90
CA ILE A 305 21.07 -5.21 13.03
C ILE A 305 20.87 -5.75 11.62
N LEU A 306 20.68 -4.87 10.62
CA LEU A 306 20.51 -5.26 9.22
C LEU A 306 21.86 -5.41 8.50
N MET A 307 22.25 -6.66 8.27
CA MET A 307 23.46 -7.02 7.52
C MET A 307 23.22 -6.97 6.01
N PHE A 308 24.23 -6.50 5.27
CA PHE A 308 24.27 -6.50 3.80
C PHE A 308 25.36 -7.45 3.33
N ASN A 309 24.96 -8.67 2.97
CA ASN A 309 25.89 -9.76 2.72
C ASN A 309 26.10 -9.95 1.21
N ARG A 310 27.36 -9.83 0.77
CA ARG A 310 27.80 -10.26 -0.55
C ARG A 310 28.38 -11.67 -0.41
N SER A 311 28.00 -12.54 -1.34
CA SER A 311 28.53 -13.89 -1.37
C SER A 311 29.79 -14.06 -2.22
N GLY A 312 30.68 -14.96 -1.81
CA GLY A 312 32.00 -15.19 -2.44
C GLY A 312 31.92 -15.74 -3.86
N THR A 313 31.10 -16.78 -4.11
CA THR A 313 30.93 -17.36 -5.46
C THR A 313 29.91 -16.59 -6.33
N SER A 314 29.74 -15.28 -6.08
CA SER A 314 28.53 -14.50 -6.43
C SER A 314 28.77 -13.07 -6.96
N LEU A 315 27.77 -12.61 -7.72
CA LEU A 315 27.38 -11.22 -7.93
C LEU A 315 25.95 -10.90 -7.40
N LYS A 316 25.20 -11.87 -6.88
CA LYS A 316 23.97 -11.66 -6.08
C LYS A 316 24.36 -11.22 -4.66
N CYS A 317 23.77 -10.12 -4.21
CA CYS A 317 23.74 -9.66 -2.82
C CYS A 317 22.50 -10.23 -2.11
N TYR A 318 22.54 -10.29 -0.79
CA TYR A 318 21.37 -10.55 0.06
C TYR A 318 21.50 -9.75 1.36
N THR A 319 20.45 -9.78 2.17
CA THR A 319 20.34 -9.02 3.42
C THR A 319 19.80 -9.92 4.51
N GLU A 320 20.27 -9.75 5.75
CA GLU A 320 19.88 -10.57 6.89
C GLU A 320 19.69 -9.71 8.14
N TRP A 321 18.67 -10.01 8.93
CA TRP A 321 18.49 -9.47 10.28
C TRP A 321 19.33 -10.29 11.25
N TYR A 322 20.24 -9.67 11.96
CA TYR A 322 20.90 -10.24 13.14
C TYR A 322 20.19 -9.73 14.39
N ASN A 323 19.61 -10.64 15.17
CA ASN A 323 19.09 -10.32 16.49
C ASN A 323 20.21 -10.57 17.53
N PRO A 324 20.70 -9.55 18.27
CA PRO A 324 21.81 -9.71 19.20
C PRO A 324 21.53 -10.58 20.43
N GLU A 325 20.26 -10.68 20.84
CA GLU A 325 19.84 -11.47 22.01
C GLU A 325 19.72 -12.96 21.64
N THR A 326 19.03 -13.26 20.54
CA THR A 326 18.78 -14.65 20.10
C THR A 326 19.93 -15.22 19.27
N LYS A 327 20.82 -14.37 18.76
CA LYS A 327 21.97 -14.71 17.88
C LYS A 327 21.55 -15.38 16.58
N LEU A 328 20.30 -15.18 16.16
CA LEU A 328 19.75 -15.73 14.93
C LEU A 328 19.91 -14.76 13.76
N HIS A 329 20.18 -15.33 12.59
CA HIS A 329 20.17 -14.64 11.30
C HIS A 329 18.87 -14.99 10.56
N GLU A 330 18.00 -14.00 10.37
CA GLU A 330 16.79 -14.15 9.57
C GLU A 330 16.92 -13.47 8.20
N LYS A 331 16.34 -14.06 7.17
CA LYS A 331 16.48 -13.55 5.79
C LYS A 331 15.66 -12.26 5.60
N ALA A 332 16.35 -11.12 5.53
CA ALA A 332 15.75 -9.83 5.27
C ALA A 332 15.44 -9.61 3.77
N PRO A 333 14.59 -8.63 3.41
CA PRO A 333 14.16 -8.41 2.03
C PRO A 333 15.31 -8.05 1.08
N GLY A 334 15.55 -8.90 0.07
CA GLY A 334 16.67 -8.73 -0.84
C GLY A 334 16.57 -7.48 -1.72
N ILE A 335 17.69 -6.79 -1.92
CA ILE A 335 17.78 -5.62 -2.80
C ILE A 335 17.93 -6.05 -4.27
N ASN A 336 16.92 -5.73 -5.10
CA ASN A 336 16.88 -6.13 -6.52
C ASN A 336 18.10 -5.64 -7.33
N ASN A 337 18.65 -4.48 -6.97
CA ASN A 337 19.91 -3.96 -7.49
C ASN A 337 21.04 -4.21 -6.48
N CYS A 338 21.72 -5.36 -6.62
CA CYS A 338 22.89 -5.67 -5.79
C CYS A 338 23.96 -4.58 -5.94
N ARG A 339 24.36 -4.03 -4.79
CA ARG A 339 25.38 -2.99 -4.66
C ARG A 339 26.38 -3.42 -3.59
N TRP A 340 27.67 -3.32 -3.90
CA TRP A 340 28.76 -3.52 -2.94
C TRP A 340 29.60 -2.24 -2.83
N GLU A 341 30.34 -2.07 -1.73
CA GLU A 341 31.01 -0.82 -1.35
C GLU A 341 30.08 0.41 -1.27
N ALA A 342 28.79 0.18 -1.05
CA ALA A 342 27.79 1.19 -0.71
C ALA A 342 27.94 1.63 0.76
N GLY A 343 27.48 2.84 1.05
CA GLY A 343 27.24 3.28 2.43
C GLY A 343 25.83 2.88 2.87
N LEU A 344 25.68 2.62 4.16
CA LEU A 344 24.41 2.28 4.82
C LEU A 344 24.18 3.24 5.98
N CYS A 345 22.94 3.62 6.22
CA CYS A 345 22.54 4.39 7.40
C CYS A 345 21.06 4.18 7.72
N VAL A 346 20.65 4.54 8.93
CA VAL A 346 19.25 4.50 9.39
C VAL A 346 18.82 5.93 9.74
N VAL A 347 17.59 6.28 9.35
CA VAL A 347 16.94 7.56 9.69
C VAL A 347 15.71 7.25 10.54
N ARG A 348 15.59 7.92 11.71
CA ARG A 348 14.47 7.80 12.67
C ARG A 348 14.16 6.37 13.13
N ASP A 349 15.16 5.48 13.18
CA ASP A 349 15.04 4.04 13.46
C ASP A 349 14.02 3.27 12.57
N GLN A 350 13.54 3.89 11.48
CA GLN A 350 12.46 3.38 10.63
C GLN A 350 12.89 3.18 9.17
N PHE A 351 13.75 4.07 8.65
CA PHE A 351 14.12 4.09 7.24
C PHE A 351 15.60 3.77 7.06
N VAL A 352 15.91 2.56 6.56
CA VAL A 352 17.29 2.18 6.21
C VAL A 352 17.58 2.62 4.79
N PHE A 353 18.66 3.37 4.59
CA PHE A 353 19.12 3.82 3.27
C PHE A 353 20.39 3.09 2.85
N ALA A 354 20.44 2.70 1.58
CA ALA A 354 21.61 2.14 0.92
C ALA A 354 22.01 3.03 -0.27
N VAL A 355 23.14 3.74 -0.12
CA VAL A 355 23.54 4.87 -0.95
C VAL A 355 24.78 4.51 -1.78
N GLY A 356 24.69 4.67 -3.11
CA GLY A 356 25.81 4.49 -4.03
C GLY A 356 26.31 3.05 -4.14
N GLY A 357 27.63 2.88 -4.19
CA GLY A 357 28.32 1.60 -4.37
C GLY A 357 28.46 1.20 -5.84
N VAL A 358 28.69 -0.08 -6.08
CA VAL A 358 28.95 -0.65 -7.42
C VAL A 358 27.86 -1.66 -7.80
N ASN A 359 27.13 -1.38 -8.88
CA ASN A 359 26.21 -2.31 -9.54
C ASN A 359 26.63 -2.41 -11.01
N ASN A 360 27.58 -3.33 -11.29
CA ASN A 360 28.39 -3.44 -12.51
C ASN A 360 29.26 -2.21 -12.87
N ILE A 361 28.81 -0.99 -12.58
CA ILE A 361 29.54 0.29 -12.73
C ILE A 361 29.37 1.10 -11.42
N ARG A 362 30.21 2.12 -11.20
CA ARG A 362 30.03 3.11 -10.11
C ARG A 362 28.63 3.73 -10.15
N SER A 363 27.88 3.61 -9.05
CA SER A 363 26.48 4.02 -8.99
C SER A 363 26.30 5.40 -8.37
N GLN A 364 25.27 6.10 -8.85
CA GLN A 364 24.65 7.25 -8.19
C GLN A 364 23.42 6.82 -7.37
N SER A 365 22.90 5.61 -7.62
CA SER A 365 21.56 5.27 -7.15
C SER A 365 21.46 5.00 -5.67
N VAL A 366 20.32 5.38 -5.11
CA VAL A 366 19.97 5.20 -3.70
C VAL A 366 18.79 4.22 -3.62
N SER A 367 18.66 3.52 -2.50
CA SER A 367 17.48 2.71 -2.19
C SER A 367 17.16 2.82 -0.71
N MET A 368 15.88 2.70 -0.36
CA MET A 368 15.38 2.79 1.00
C MET A 368 14.53 1.56 1.35
N LEU A 369 14.55 1.16 2.62
CA LEU A 369 13.72 0.14 3.22
C LEU A 369 12.96 0.76 4.41
N ASP A 370 11.63 0.75 4.35
CA ASP A 370 10.76 1.06 5.50
C ASP A 370 10.56 -0.21 6.32
N VAL A 371 11.16 -0.28 7.50
CA VAL A 371 11.10 -1.48 8.37
C VAL A 371 9.79 -1.58 9.14
N SER A 372 8.94 -0.54 9.13
CA SER A 372 7.61 -0.55 9.75
C SER A 372 6.51 -1.16 8.86
N SER A 373 6.83 -1.48 7.60
CA SER A 373 5.92 -2.21 6.71
C SER A 373 5.74 -3.66 7.17
N GLN A 374 4.52 -4.21 7.04
CA GLN A 374 4.29 -5.66 7.26
C GLN A 374 5.02 -6.54 6.23
N SER A 375 5.37 -5.96 5.08
CA SER A 375 6.27 -6.54 4.09
C SER A 375 7.29 -5.47 3.69
N PRO A 376 8.41 -5.33 4.43
CA PRO A 376 9.45 -4.39 4.07
C PRO A 376 10.05 -4.76 2.71
N SER A 377 10.31 -3.78 1.85
CA SER A 377 10.95 -4.01 0.54
C SER A 377 11.76 -2.79 0.10
N TRP A 378 12.79 -3.03 -0.72
CA TRP A 378 13.70 -1.98 -1.20
C TRP A 378 13.09 -1.19 -2.35
N VAL A 379 12.70 0.05 -2.06
CA VAL A 379 12.30 1.04 -3.08
C VAL A 379 13.53 1.82 -3.56
N PRO A 380 13.59 2.24 -4.84
CA PRO A 380 14.58 3.22 -5.28
C PRO A 380 14.30 4.58 -4.63
N MET A 381 15.36 5.37 -4.41
CA MET A 381 15.31 6.76 -3.96
C MET A 381 16.08 7.66 -4.93
N ALA A 382 15.92 8.98 -4.82
CA ALA A 382 16.57 9.94 -5.69
C ALA A 382 18.10 9.73 -5.74
N ASP A 383 18.65 9.69 -6.95
CA ASP A 383 20.07 9.45 -7.20
C ASP A 383 20.95 10.63 -6.72
N MET A 384 22.15 10.31 -6.23
CA MET A 384 23.20 11.31 -5.93
C MET A 384 23.63 12.09 -7.18
N VAL A 385 24.12 13.31 -6.99
CA VAL A 385 24.74 14.11 -8.05
C VAL A 385 26.08 13.51 -8.49
N VAL A 386 26.88 12.96 -7.56
CA VAL A 386 28.16 12.31 -7.88
C VAL A 386 28.11 10.80 -7.66
N LYS A 387 28.66 10.04 -8.62
CA LYS A 387 28.75 8.56 -8.57
C LYS A 387 29.86 8.13 -7.61
N ARG A 388 29.49 7.55 -6.47
CA ARG A 388 30.40 7.21 -5.35
C ARG A 388 30.35 5.73 -4.97
N ARG A 389 31.51 5.19 -4.63
CA ARG A 389 31.71 3.94 -3.87
C ARG A 389 32.76 4.20 -2.79
N ARG A 390 32.83 3.36 -1.75
CA ARG A 390 33.80 3.50 -0.64
C ARG A 390 33.71 4.87 0.07
N LEU A 391 32.51 5.46 0.05
CA LEU A 391 32.15 6.67 0.78
C LEU A 391 31.89 6.35 2.26
N GLY A 392 32.13 7.33 3.11
CA GLY A 392 31.57 7.36 4.46
C GLY A 392 30.18 7.97 4.44
N ILE A 393 29.33 7.58 5.41
CA ILE A 393 28.01 8.19 5.61
C ILE A 393 27.81 8.50 7.08
N GLY A 394 27.22 9.65 7.37
CA GLY A 394 26.62 9.97 8.66
C GLY A 394 25.23 10.57 8.47
N VAL A 395 24.41 10.51 9.51
CA VAL A 395 23.07 11.10 9.56
C VAL A 395 23.06 12.16 10.64
N LEU A 396 22.62 13.36 10.28
CA LEU A 396 22.66 14.55 11.13
C LEU A 396 21.43 15.41 10.79
N ASP A 397 20.61 15.72 11.79
CA ASP A 397 19.38 16.53 11.65
C ASP A 397 18.47 16.03 10.51
N ASP A 398 18.10 14.73 10.57
CA ASP A 398 17.37 13.95 9.55
C ASP A 398 17.99 13.92 8.14
N CYS A 399 19.15 14.55 7.92
CA CYS A 399 19.82 14.63 6.63
C CYS A 399 20.95 13.58 6.51
N ILE A 400 21.10 12.98 5.32
CA ILE A 400 22.08 11.93 5.06
C ILE A 400 23.27 12.52 4.30
N TYR A 401 24.47 12.46 4.90
CA TYR A 401 25.67 13.05 4.33
C TYR A 401 26.55 11.98 3.67
N ALA A 402 26.71 12.06 2.34
CA ALA A 402 27.60 11.22 1.54
C ALA A 402 28.99 11.88 1.45
N VAL A 403 29.94 11.39 2.25
CA VAL A 403 31.26 11.99 2.43
C VAL A 403 32.33 11.23 1.63
N GLY A 404 33.04 11.92 0.73
CA GLY A 404 34.17 11.35 -0.01
C GLY A 404 33.82 10.13 -0.87
N GLY A 405 34.69 9.12 -0.84
CA GLY A 405 34.66 7.97 -1.74
C GLY A 405 35.46 8.23 -3.02
N GLY A 406 35.26 7.44 -4.08
CA GLY A 406 35.99 7.64 -5.34
C GLY A 406 35.84 6.51 -6.36
N ASP A 407 36.69 6.52 -7.40
CA ASP A 407 36.82 5.39 -8.34
C ASP A 407 37.92 4.39 -7.89
N ILE A 408 38.71 3.78 -8.79
CA ILE A 408 39.87 2.94 -8.41
C ILE A 408 41.13 3.80 -8.21
N THR A 409 41.22 4.92 -8.93
CA THR A 409 42.41 5.77 -9.09
C THR A 409 42.29 7.12 -8.40
N ASN A 410 41.08 7.65 -8.27
CA ASN A 410 40.82 9.02 -7.79
C ASN A 410 39.93 8.99 -6.54
N PRO A 411 40.46 9.31 -5.34
CA PRO A 411 39.64 9.68 -4.19
C PRO A 411 39.01 11.07 -4.40
N LEU A 412 37.89 11.30 -3.75
CA LEU A 412 37.15 12.56 -3.77
C LEU A 412 37.20 13.24 -2.39
N ASN A 413 37.15 14.58 -2.39
CA ASN A 413 36.97 15.38 -1.18
C ASN A 413 35.56 16.03 -1.10
N ASN A 414 34.78 15.98 -2.18
CA ASN A 414 33.44 16.54 -2.22
C ASN A 414 32.46 15.78 -1.33
N VAL A 415 31.42 16.48 -0.90
CA VAL A 415 30.41 15.99 0.05
C VAL A 415 29.04 16.41 -0.46
N GLU A 416 28.08 15.50 -0.38
CA GLU A 416 26.68 15.79 -0.70
C GLU A 416 25.79 15.46 0.49
N VAL A 417 24.74 16.23 0.69
CA VAL A 417 23.69 15.96 1.67
C VAL A 417 22.37 15.68 0.97
N PHE A 418 21.73 14.56 1.32
CA PHE A 418 20.34 14.29 1.00
C PHE A 418 19.46 14.83 2.13
N ASP A 419 18.64 15.80 1.78
CA ASP A 419 17.67 16.37 2.69
C ASP A 419 16.37 15.58 2.56
N VAL A 420 16.03 14.82 3.61
CA VAL A 420 14.89 13.91 3.65
C VAL A 420 13.56 14.65 3.51
N SER A 421 13.48 15.93 3.88
CA SER A 421 12.24 16.72 3.82
C SER A 421 11.87 17.12 2.39
N ILE A 422 12.85 17.47 1.56
CA ILE A 422 12.68 17.92 0.16
C ILE A 422 13.06 16.84 -0.88
N GLN A 423 13.57 15.70 -0.41
CA GLN A 423 14.01 14.53 -1.18
C GLN A 423 15.01 14.85 -2.31
N LYS A 424 15.95 15.76 -2.04
CA LYS A 424 16.98 16.19 -3.02
C LYS A 424 18.38 16.13 -2.42
N TRP A 425 19.32 15.72 -3.27
CA TRP A 425 20.75 15.84 -3.00
C TRP A 425 21.25 17.25 -3.35
N ARG A 426 22.06 17.84 -2.48
CA ARG A 426 22.82 19.08 -2.73
C ARG A 426 24.28 18.89 -2.36
N LEU A 427 25.19 19.53 -3.09
CA LEU A 427 26.60 19.63 -2.70
C LEU A 427 26.74 20.58 -1.50
N VAL A 428 27.68 20.29 -0.60
CA VAL A 428 28.11 21.15 0.50
C VAL A 428 29.64 21.30 0.45
N ALA A 429 30.24 22.02 1.40
CA ALA A 429 31.69 22.22 1.45
C ALA A 429 32.46 20.90 1.40
N SER A 430 33.55 20.93 0.65
CA SER A 430 34.43 19.78 0.44
C SER A 430 35.51 19.70 1.52
N MET A 431 35.91 18.50 1.89
CA MET A 431 37.07 18.26 2.77
C MET A 431 38.34 18.88 2.19
N SER A 432 39.30 19.19 3.05
CA SER A 432 40.64 19.61 2.60
C SER A 432 41.41 18.44 1.98
N THR A 433 41.24 17.23 2.53
CA THR A 433 41.87 16.00 2.02
C THR A 433 40.90 15.20 1.15
N LYS A 434 41.38 14.63 0.03
CA LYS A 434 40.62 13.62 -0.74
C LYS A 434 40.69 12.27 -0.05
N ARG A 435 39.54 11.63 0.21
CA ARG A 435 39.45 10.41 1.03
C ARG A 435 38.49 9.39 0.41
N CYS A 436 38.97 8.18 0.16
CA CYS A 436 38.12 6.99 -0.03
C CYS A 436 38.45 5.93 1.03
N ASP A 437 37.56 4.94 1.22
CA ASP A 437 37.70 3.94 2.30
C ASP A 437 37.79 4.57 3.71
N LEU A 438 37.23 5.78 3.89
CA LEU A 438 37.13 6.46 5.19
C LEU A 438 35.98 5.91 6.05
N GLY A 439 36.13 6.04 7.36
CA GLY A 439 35.01 5.95 8.29
C GLY A 439 34.38 7.32 8.53
N VAL A 440 33.09 7.36 8.85
CA VAL A 440 32.40 8.58 9.30
C VAL A 440 31.67 8.31 10.61
N GLY A 441 31.82 9.22 11.56
CA GLY A 441 31.09 9.23 12.83
C GLY A 441 30.35 10.55 13.02
N VAL A 442 29.24 10.53 13.77
CA VAL A 442 28.50 11.74 14.14
C VAL A 442 28.59 11.91 15.65
N LEU A 443 29.12 13.05 16.09
CA LEU A 443 29.43 13.31 17.50
C LEU A 443 29.32 14.81 17.79
N ASN A 444 28.61 15.18 18.86
CA ASN A 444 28.38 16.58 19.27
C ASN A 444 27.86 17.47 18.11
N ASN A 445 26.82 16.98 17.41
CA ASN A 445 26.21 17.57 16.21
C ASN A 445 27.16 17.88 15.03
N ARG A 446 28.29 17.17 14.94
CA ARG A 446 29.31 17.33 13.89
C ARG A 446 29.66 15.99 13.24
N LEU A 447 30.01 16.04 11.95
CA LEU A 447 30.36 14.88 11.13
C LEU A 447 31.89 14.74 11.03
N TYR A 448 32.46 13.66 11.56
CA TYR A 448 33.90 13.39 11.54
C TYR A 448 34.27 12.43 10.42
N ALA A 449 35.15 12.85 9.51
CA ALA A 449 35.77 12.03 8.47
C ALA A 449 37.11 11.47 8.97
N VAL A 450 37.14 10.17 9.28
CA VAL A 450 38.26 9.51 9.96
C VAL A 450 39.07 8.67 8.96
N GLY A 451 40.37 8.93 8.87
CA GLY A 451 41.32 8.11 8.11
C GLY A 451 40.97 8.02 6.62
N GLY A 452 40.96 6.79 6.10
CA GLY A 452 40.79 6.48 4.68
C GLY A 452 42.13 6.45 3.93
N ALA A 453 42.09 6.59 2.61
CA ALA A 453 43.27 6.71 1.75
C ALA A 453 43.18 7.89 0.79
N ALA A 454 44.35 8.50 0.55
CA ALA A 454 44.59 9.46 -0.52
C ALA A 454 45.56 8.82 -1.53
N GLU A 455 45.06 8.55 -2.75
CA GLU A 455 45.78 8.03 -3.92
C GLU A 455 46.43 6.65 -3.70
N LYS A 456 47.55 6.60 -2.98
CA LYS A 456 48.26 5.36 -2.59
C LYS A 456 48.63 5.28 -1.11
N ASN A 457 48.30 6.31 -0.32
CA ASN A 457 48.71 6.43 1.08
C ASN A 457 47.50 6.27 2.02
N SER A 458 47.58 5.36 2.98
CA SER A 458 46.66 5.32 4.13
C SER A 458 46.82 6.59 4.98
N LEU A 459 45.71 7.13 5.49
CA LEU A 459 45.67 8.36 6.27
C LEU A 459 45.47 8.09 7.76
N LYS A 460 46.09 8.93 8.60
CA LYS A 460 45.81 9.04 10.04
C LYS A 460 45.16 10.36 10.45
N SER A 461 45.14 11.34 9.55
CA SER A 461 44.48 12.63 9.76
C SER A 461 42.95 12.49 9.83
N VAL A 462 42.32 13.39 10.56
CA VAL A 462 40.86 13.42 10.80
C VAL A 462 40.37 14.86 10.62
N GLU A 463 39.23 15.02 9.97
CA GLU A 463 38.57 16.31 9.75
C GLU A 463 37.12 16.22 10.26
N TYR A 464 36.56 17.29 10.83
CA TYR A 464 35.12 17.39 11.09
C TYR A 464 34.47 18.49 10.27
N TYR A 465 33.19 18.30 9.95
CA TYR A 465 32.33 19.28 9.32
C TYR A 465 31.37 19.88 10.34
N ASP A 466 31.25 21.20 10.32
CA ASP A 466 30.22 21.94 11.05
C ASP A 466 29.10 22.38 10.09
N PRO A 467 27.86 21.88 10.24
CA PRO A 467 26.75 22.24 9.35
C PRO A 467 26.32 23.70 9.47
N THR A 468 26.64 24.38 10.57
CA THR A 468 26.26 25.79 10.79
C THR A 468 27.20 26.77 10.07
N LEU A 469 28.41 26.31 9.71
CA LEU A 469 29.44 27.11 9.05
C LEU A 469 29.69 26.70 7.58
N ASP A 470 29.12 25.58 7.13
CA ASP A 470 29.45 24.89 5.87
C ASP A 470 30.98 24.77 5.67
N ALA A 471 31.66 24.21 6.67
CA ALA A 471 33.12 24.21 6.74
C ALA A 471 33.70 22.93 7.35
N TRP A 472 34.82 22.46 6.77
CA TRP A 472 35.63 21.37 7.30
C TRP A 472 36.84 21.90 8.08
N THR A 473 37.11 21.33 9.25
CA THR A 473 38.21 21.69 10.15
C THR A 473 39.02 20.43 10.54
N PRO A 474 40.36 20.44 10.43
CA PRO A 474 41.20 19.32 10.89
C PRO A 474 41.24 19.24 12.41
N VAL A 475 41.35 18.03 12.95
CA VAL A 475 41.55 17.73 14.38
C VAL A 475 42.73 16.79 14.59
N ALA A 476 43.00 16.41 15.84
CA ALA A 476 44.09 15.51 16.20
C ALA A 476 44.09 14.23 15.35
N GLU A 477 45.27 13.87 14.87
CA GLU A 477 45.48 12.66 14.09
C GLU A 477 45.48 11.42 15.00
N MET A 478 45.08 10.28 14.44
CA MET A 478 45.28 8.97 15.05
C MET A 478 46.78 8.63 15.14
N SER A 479 47.14 7.66 15.98
CA SER A 479 48.50 7.13 16.04
C SER A 479 48.81 6.21 14.85
N GLU A 480 47.87 5.35 14.47
CA GLU A 480 47.99 4.44 13.32
C GLU A 480 47.40 5.01 12.02
N HIS A 481 47.96 4.60 10.88
CA HIS A 481 47.38 4.90 9.56
C HIS A 481 46.27 3.90 9.24
N ARG A 482 45.05 4.37 8.94
CA ARG A 482 43.87 3.51 8.81
C ARG A 482 43.06 3.78 7.53
N GLN A 483 43.41 3.09 6.44
CA GLN A 483 42.48 2.91 5.31
C GLN A 483 41.44 1.84 5.67
N GLY A 484 40.19 2.00 5.25
CA GLY A 484 39.13 1.01 5.47
C GLY A 484 38.78 0.85 6.94
N VAL A 485 38.80 1.96 7.69
CA VAL A 485 38.52 1.99 9.12
C VAL A 485 37.02 1.86 9.40
N GLY A 486 36.65 1.03 10.37
CA GLY A 486 35.31 1.04 10.95
C GLY A 486 35.21 2.14 12.00
N VAL A 487 34.15 2.94 11.98
CA VAL A 487 33.93 3.99 12.99
C VAL A 487 32.60 3.75 13.69
N GLY A 488 32.63 3.75 15.02
CA GLY A 488 31.44 3.75 15.88
C GLY A 488 31.49 4.92 16.85
N VAL A 489 30.32 5.39 17.28
CA VAL A 489 30.20 6.41 18.33
C VAL A 489 29.32 5.84 19.44
N LEU A 490 29.80 5.88 20.68
CA LEU A 490 29.14 5.32 21.86
C LEU A 490 29.51 6.17 23.08
N ASP A 491 28.53 6.45 23.94
CA ASP A 491 28.68 7.20 25.20
C ASP A 491 29.47 8.53 25.08
N GLY A 492 29.33 9.24 23.95
CA GLY A 492 30.02 10.50 23.67
C GLY A 492 31.48 10.36 23.22
N LEU A 493 31.94 9.13 22.94
CA LEU A 493 33.28 8.82 22.45
C LEU A 493 33.22 8.23 21.04
N MET A 494 34.25 8.49 20.22
CA MET A 494 34.35 7.94 18.85
C MET A 494 35.47 6.91 18.78
N TYR A 495 35.16 5.72 18.25
CA TYR A 495 36.07 4.57 18.17
C TYR A 495 36.47 4.32 16.72
N ALA A 496 37.78 4.29 16.44
CA ALA A 496 38.39 3.93 15.17
C ALA A 496 38.91 2.48 15.23
N ILE A 497 38.26 1.58 14.50
CA ILE A 497 38.36 0.13 14.64
C ILE A 497 38.99 -0.48 13.38
N GLY A 498 40.11 -1.19 13.54
CA GLY A 498 40.79 -1.92 12.47
C GLY A 498 41.26 -1.03 11.32
N GLY A 499 41.20 -1.57 10.09
CA GLY A 499 41.68 -0.94 8.86
C GLY A 499 43.04 -1.48 8.40
N TYR A 500 43.70 -0.74 7.50
CA TYR A 500 44.98 -1.10 6.89
C TYR A 500 45.98 0.07 6.93
N GLY A 501 47.14 -0.20 7.52
CA GLY A 501 48.26 0.73 7.70
C GLY A 501 49.58 0.18 7.15
N GLY A 502 49.55 -0.51 6.01
CA GLY A 502 50.67 -1.34 5.51
C GLY A 502 50.60 -2.80 5.97
N LYS A 503 49.85 -3.06 7.05
CA LYS A 503 49.36 -4.38 7.50
C LYS A 503 47.88 -4.25 7.88
N TYR A 504 47.14 -5.35 7.89
CA TYR A 504 45.78 -5.39 8.46
C TYR A 504 45.85 -5.18 9.97
N LEU A 505 44.97 -4.33 10.49
CA LEU A 505 44.97 -3.91 11.89
C LEU A 505 43.84 -4.60 12.68
N LYS A 506 44.19 -5.05 13.90
CA LYS A 506 43.25 -5.39 14.96
C LYS A 506 43.19 -4.35 16.10
N SER A 507 44.08 -3.36 16.06
CA SER A 507 44.12 -2.30 17.07
C SER A 507 42.92 -1.36 16.97
N VAL A 508 42.56 -0.76 18.10
CA VAL A 508 41.40 0.12 18.24
C VAL A 508 41.79 1.36 19.03
N GLU A 509 41.44 2.53 18.51
CA GLU A 509 41.69 3.82 19.15
C GLU A 509 40.37 4.52 19.47
N VAL A 510 40.30 5.20 20.62
CA VAL A 510 39.16 6.01 21.04
C VAL A 510 39.55 7.49 21.10
N TYR A 511 38.70 8.35 20.53
CA TYR A 511 38.81 9.81 20.58
C TYR A 511 37.85 10.38 21.61
N ARG A 512 38.37 11.28 22.47
CA ARG A 512 37.56 12.04 23.43
C ARG A 512 37.47 13.51 23.01
N PRO A 513 36.28 14.06 22.70
CA PRO A 513 36.15 15.45 22.25
C PRO A 513 36.52 16.52 23.30
N SER A 514 36.54 16.19 24.59
CA SER A 514 36.79 17.17 25.66
C SER A 514 38.26 17.52 25.88
N ASP A 515 39.19 16.64 25.49
CA ASP A 515 40.63 16.89 25.49
C ASP A 515 41.23 16.89 24.07
N GLY A 516 40.49 16.33 23.09
CA GLY A 516 40.93 16.23 21.70
C GLY A 516 41.94 15.12 21.45
N VAL A 517 42.06 14.14 22.35
CA VAL A 517 43.12 13.12 22.33
C VAL A 517 42.59 11.75 21.82
N TRP A 518 43.40 11.08 21.01
CA TRP A 518 43.25 9.65 20.67
C TRP A 518 44.01 8.78 21.68
N SER A 519 43.41 7.67 22.12
CA SER A 519 44.00 6.69 23.05
C SER A 519 43.74 5.27 22.58
N SER A 520 44.70 4.34 22.75
CA SER A 520 44.47 2.93 22.43
C SER A 520 43.56 2.26 23.47
N VAL A 521 42.66 1.39 23.01
CA VAL A 521 41.89 0.47 23.85
C VAL A 521 42.28 -0.98 23.53
N ALA A 522 41.53 -1.99 24.01
CA ALA A 522 41.84 -3.39 23.71
C ALA A 522 41.67 -3.73 22.21
N ASP A 523 42.70 -4.36 21.65
CA ASP A 523 42.67 -4.95 20.31
C ASP A 523 41.53 -5.97 20.13
N MET A 524 40.98 -6.02 18.92
CA MET A 524 40.17 -7.14 18.41
C MET A 524 40.97 -8.46 18.40
N GLU A 525 40.25 -9.58 18.32
CA GLU A 525 40.83 -10.91 18.13
C GLU A 525 41.31 -11.09 16.68
N ILE A 526 40.54 -10.57 15.71
CA ILE A 526 40.86 -10.64 14.27
C ILE A 526 41.25 -9.26 13.70
N CYS A 527 42.25 -9.24 12.81
CA CYS A 527 42.54 -8.06 11.99
C CYS A 527 41.47 -7.89 10.89
N ARG A 528 40.77 -6.75 10.87
CA ARG A 528 39.68 -6.48 9.91
C ARG A 528 39.94 -5.23 9.09
N PHE A 529 39.94 -5.37 7.77
CA PHE A 529 39.82 -4.25 6.83
C PHE A 529 38.36 -4.07 6.40
N ARG A 530 37.87 -2.82 6.35
CA ARG A 530 36.45 -2.45 6.15
C ARG A 530 35.44 -3.15 7.09
N PRO A 531 35.69 -3.31 8.40
CA PRO A 531 34.64 -3.74 9.30
C PRO A 531 33.47 -2.73 9.31
N ARG A 532 32.25 -3.21 9.51
CA ARG A 532 31.09 -2.36 9.83
C ARG A 532 30.88 -2.36 11.33
N VAL A 533 30.75 -1.17 11.92
CA VAL A 533 30.64 -0.96 13.36
C VAL A 533 29.25 -0.42 13.66
N VAL A 534 28.57 -0.99 14.66
CA VAL A 534 27.25 -0.57 15.12
C VAL A 534 27.30 -0.43 16.64
N ALA A 535 26.88 0.73 17.15
CA ALA A 535 26.69 0.93 18.58
C ALA A 535 25.26 0.54 18.96
N LEU A 536 25.11 -0.33 19.96
CA LEU A 536 23.82 -0.82 20.44
C LEU A 536 23.93 -1.24 21.91
N ASP A 537 22.97 -0.81 22.73
CA ASP A 537 22.76 -1.21 24.14
C ASP A 537 24.01 -1.16 25.03
N GLY A 538 24.88 -0.16 24.80
CA GLY A 538 26.12 0.03 25.55
C GLY A 538 27.32 -0.78 25.04
N LEU A 539 27.21 -1.42 23.88
CA LEU A 539 28.22 -2.27 23.24
C LEU A 539 28.55 -1.80 21.81
N LEU A 540 29.69 -2.23 21.28
CA LEU A 540 30.07 -2.05 19.87
C LEU A 540 30.12 -3.40 19.16
N TYR A 541 29.26 -3.58 18.16
CA TYR A 541 29.22 -4.76 17.29
C TYR A 541 30.02 -4.47 16.02
N VAL A 542 30.92 -5.37 15.65
CA VAL A 542 31.90 -5.22 14.56
C VAL A 542 31.77 -6.40 13.61
N MET A 543 31.17 -6.18 12.45
CA MET A 543 30.75 -7.23 11.53
C MET A 543 31.48 -7.15 10.20
N GLY A 544 31.74 -8.30 9.59
CA GLY A 544 32.29 -8.36 8.25
C GLY A 544 33.77 -7.95 8.17
N GLY A 545 34.20 -7.67 6.95
CA GLY A 545 35.56 -7.23 6.64
C GLY A 545 36.43 -8.31 5.99
N GLU A 546 37.65 -7.91 5.64
CA GLU A 546 38.61 -8.67 4.84
C GLU A 546 39.96 -8.78 5.59
N SER A 547 40.67 -9.91 5.45
CA SER A 547 42.06 -10.11 5.87
C SER A 547 42.86 -10.86 4.80
N ASP A 548 44.18 -11.03 5.00
CA ASP A 548 45.08 -11.72 4.05
C ASP A 548 44.61 -13.15 3.68
N ASP A 549 44.06 -13.90 4.63
CA ASP A 549 43.67 -15.31 4.43
C ASP A 549 42.18 -15.54 4.12
N SER A 550 41.29 -14.56 4.39
CA SER A 550 39.84 -14.78 4.23
C SER A 550 38.98 -13.50 4.19
N ILE A 551 37.81 -13.61 3.55
CA ILE A 551 36.71 -12.63 3.69
C ILE A 551 35.81 -13.13 4.81
N TYR A 552 35.68 -12.35 5.87
CA TYR A 552 34.85 -12.71 7.02
C TYR A 552 33.39 -12.32 6.80
N SER A 553 32.73 -12.88 5.78
CA SER A 553 31.26 -12.78 5.63
C SER A 553 30.49 -13.51 6.74
N ASP A 554 31.22 -14.12 7.65
CA ASP A 554 30.78 -15.04 8.67
C ASP A 554 30.79 -14.38 10.06
N THR A 555 31.85 -13.65 10.43
CA THR A 555 32.05 -13.19 11.81
C THR A 555 31.48 -11.82 12.18
N VAL A 556 30.73 -11.83 13.29
CA VAL A 556 30.46 -10.71 14.19
C VAL A 556 31.53 -10.74 15.30
N GLU A 557 32.05 -9.59 15.71
CA GLU A 557 32.87 -9.39 16.92
C GLU A 557 32.21 -8.36 17.85
N ILE A 558 32.15 -8.57 19.17
CA ILE A 558 31.40 -7.68 20.10
C ILE A 558 32.29 -7.15 21.22
N TYR A 559 32.37 -5.82 21.37
CA TYR A 559 33.14 -5.11 22.40
C TYR A 559 32.29 -4.47 23.49
N ASN A 560 32.77 -4.58 24.73
CA ASN A 560 32.21 -3.92 25.91
C ASN A 560 33.16 -2.83 26.43
N PRO A 561 32.78 -1.53 26.42
CA PRO A 561 33.65 -0.43 26.87
C PRO A 561 33.84 -0.39 28.40
N LYS A 562 32.94 -1.00 29.18
CA LYS A 562 33.01 -1.03 30.65
C LYS A 562 34.04 -2.05 31.15
N THR A 563 34.31 -3.10 30.38
CA THR A 563 35.29 -4.16 30.69
C THR A 563 36.52 -4.17 29.78
N ASN A 564 36.44 -3.51 28.61
CA ASN A 564 37.48 -3.44 27.59
C ASN A 564 37.85 -4.82 26.97
N THR A 565 36.85 -5.58 26.46
CA THR A 565 36.97 -7.00 26.02
C THR A 565 36.11 -7.36 24.79
N TRP A 566 36.45 -8.44 24.05
CA TRP A 566 35.87 -8.89 22.74
C TRP A 566 35.33 -10.36 22.69
N THR A 567 34.48 -10.77 21.70
CA THR A 567 33.85 -12.13 21.46
C THR A 567 33.38 -12.39 19.97
N MET A 568 33.08 -13.63 19.42
CA MET A 568 32.96 -13.95 17.93
C MET A 568 31.96 -15.09 17.35
N GLU A 569 31.41 -15.07 16.07
CA GLU A 569 30.37 -16.01 15.40
C GLU A 569 30.53 -16.34 13.80
N ARG A 570 29.74 -17.14 12.97
CA ARG A 570 30.01 -17.56 11.47
C ARG A 570 28.88 -18.07 10.39
N PHE A 571 28.84 -17.73 9.03
CA PHE A 571 27.90 -18.15 7.85
C PHE A 571 28.35 -18.07 6.27
N SER A 572 27.60 -18.54 5.16
CA SER A 572 27.98 -18.51 3.63
C SER A 572 26.95 -18.82 2.38
N ARG A 573 27.29 -18.56 1.04
CA ARG A 573 26.76 -19.02 -0.40
C ARG A 573 25.96 -18.11 -1.47
N SER A 574 25.83 -18.41 -2.84
CA SER A 574 25.95 -17.47 -4.08
C SER A 574 25.18 -17.55 -5.50
N GLU A 575 25.18 -16.51 -6.44
CA GLU A 575 25.08 -16.52 -7.99
C GLU A 575 25.04 -15.13 -8.86
N SER A 576 24.47 -14.93 -10.11
CA SER A 576 24.46 -13.67 -11.04
C SER A 576 23.09 -13.26 -11.78
N ARG A 577 22.78 -12.41 -12.85
CA ARG A 577 23.38 -11.68 -14.09
C ARG A 577 22.36 -10.67 -14.88
N ASN A 578 22.71 -9.98 -16.04
CA ASN A 578 21.88 -9.36 -17.22
C ASN A 578 21.39 -7.81 -17.25
N ILE A 579 20.90 -6.98 -18.27
CA ILE A 579 20.64 -6.83 -19.81
C ILE A 579 20.53 -5.34 -20.47
N CYS A 580 19.60 -4.90 -21.43
CA CYS A 580 19.74 -3.77 -22.48
C CYS A 580 18.47 -2.87 -22.98
N LYS A 581 18.53 -1.92 -24.01
CA LYS A 581 17.46 -0.90 -24.50
C LYS A 581 17.52 -0.25 -25.99
N THR A 582 16.57 0.64 -26.48
CA THR A 582 16.34 1.26 -27.89
C THR A 582 15.66 2.71 -28.08
N GLY A 583 15.34 3.25 -29.33
CA GLY A 583 14.68 4.59 -29.77
C GLY A 583 14.30 4.74 -31.33
N ASN A 584 13.83 5.81 -32.10
CA ASN A 584 13.35 7.26 -32.03
C ASN A 584 12.73 7.93 -33.39
N ASN A 585 12.17 9.20 -33.45
CA ASN A 585 11.95 10.24 -34.59
C ASN A 585 10.56 10.77 -35.24
N THR A 586 10.51 11.75 -36.23
CA THR A 586 9.48 12.89 -36.45
C THR A 586 9.32 13.70 -37.85
N VAL A 587 8.15 14.34 -38.29
CA VAL A 587 7.97 15.40 -39.42
C VAL A 587 6.55 16.17 -39.61
N ASN A 588 6.35 17.31 -40.40
CA ASN A 588 5.07 18.15 -40.71
C ASN A 588 5.22 19.35 -41.81
N LEU A 589 4.35 20.30 -42.37
CA LEU A 589 2.85 20.70 -42.59
C LEU A 589 2.51 21.99 -43.53
N ARG A 590 1.20 22.32 -43.89
CA ARG A 590 0.47 23.59 -44.47
C ARG A 590 0.44 23.94 -46.05
N LYS A 591 -0.31 24.85 -46.80
CA LYS A 591 -1.21 26.12 -46.75
C LYS A 591 -2.31 26.26 -47.93
N LEU A 592 -2.99 27.42 -48.25
CA LEU A 592 -4.21 27.67 -49.19
C LEU A 592 -4.52 29.15 -49.73
N ASP A 593 -5.45 29.44 -50.69
CA ASP A 593 -5.92 30.80 -51.22
C ASP A 593 -7.49 30.99 -51.49
N SER A 594 -7.99 31.68 -52.55
CA SER A 594 -9.26 32.48 -52.55
C SER A 594 -10.28 32.47 -53.74
N THR A 595 -10.25 31.57 -54.73
CA THR A 595 -11.03 31.70 -56.01
C THR A 595 -12.55 31.43 -55.98
N VAL A 596 -13.25 31.61 -54.85
CA VAL A 596 -14.59 31.05 -54.59
C VAL A 596 -15.70 31.47 -55.54
N LEU A 597 -15.93 32.77 -55.66
CA LEU A 597 -17.26 33.31 -55.94
C LEU A 597 -17.68 33.21 -57.41
N GLN A 598 -16.71 33.09 -58.32
CA GLN A 598 -16.94 33.04 -59.76
C GLN A 598 -17.58 31.71 -60.20
N LEU A 599 -17.13 30.60 -59.62
CA LEU A 599 -17.39 29.23 -60.07
C LEU A 599 -18.85 28.75 -59.85
N LEU A 600 -19.64 29.52 -59.10
CA LEU A 600 -21.09 29.29 -58.92
C LEU A 600 -21.93 29.81 -60.09
N VAL A 601 -21.48 30.86 -60.79
CA VAL A 601 -22.24 31.50 -61.87
C VAL A 601 -22.10 30.71 -63.17
N ASP A 602 -20.89 30.24 -63.47
CA ASP A 602 -20.60 29.52 -64.72
C ASP A 602 -21.34 28.18 -64.80
N TYR A 603 -21.46 27.45 -63.67
CA TYR A 603 -22.16 26.16 -63.60
C TYR A 603 -23.61 26.21 -64.13
N ILE A 604 -24.33 27.29 -63.82
CA ILE A 604 -25.76 27.44 -64.20
C ILE A 604 -25.94 27.49 -65.72
N TYR A 605 -24.89 27.88 -66.47
CA TYR A 605 -24.91 27.95 -67.93
C TYR A 605 -24.22 26.77 -68.63
N THR A 606 -23.33 26.03 -67.95
CA THR A 606 -22.53 24.95 -68.55
C THR A 606 -22.95 23.53 -68.12
N GLY A 607 -23.50 23.37 -66.92
CA GLY A 607 -23.71 22.06 -66.29
C GLY A 607 -22.42 21.40 -65.75
N GLU A 608 -21.26 22.04 -65.89
CA GLU A 608 -19.98 21.55 -65.34
C GLU A 608 -19.56 22.38 -64.12
N ILE A 609 -19.18 21.72 -63.02
CA ILE A 609 -18.74 22.39 -61.80
C ILE A 609 -17.41 21.85 -61.29
N ILE A 610 -16.45 22.75 -61.10
CA ILE A 610 -15.11 22.42 -60.59
C ILE A 610 -15.10 22.75 -59.10
N VAL A 611 -15.21 21.72 -58.24
CA VAL A 611 -15.09 21.90 -56.78
C VAL A 611 -13.62 21.96 -56.37
N THR A 612 -13.25 22.98 -55.59
CA THR A 612 -11.89 23.26 -55.11
C THR A 612 -11.90 23.50 -53.60
N LYS A 613 -10.73 23.41 -52.96
CA LYS A 613 -10.63 23.66 -51.50
C LYS A 613 -11.06 25.07 -51.10
N GLU A 614 -10.89 26.00 -52.02
CA GLU A 614 -11.23 27.41 -51.84
C GLU A 614 -12.74 27.55 -51.98
N ASN A 615 -13.31 27.07 -53.09
CA ASN A 615 -14.70 27.36 -53.41
C ASN A 615 -15.74 26.56 -52.60
N VAL A 616 -15.40 25.37 -52.09
CA VAL A 616 -16.37 24.47 -51.44
C VAL A 616 -17.05 25.06 -50.21
N GLN A 617 -16.38 25.98 -49.49
CA GLN A 617 -16.94 26.69 -48.34
C GLN A 617 -18.05 27.69 -48.71
N GLY A 618 -18.00 28.28 -49.91
CA GLY A 618 -19.07 29.11 -50.45
C GLY A 618 -20.11 28.32 -51.25
N LEU A 619 -19.71 27.19 -51.83
CA LEU A 619 -20.57 26.34 -52.65
C LEU A 619 -21.59 25.54 -51.84
N LEU A 620 -21.17 24.80 -50.80
CA LEU A 620 -22.10 23.92 -50.06
C LEU A 620 -23.32 24.67 -49.46
N PRO A 621 -23.17 25.86 -48.84
CA PRO A 621 -24.31 26.59 -48.28
C PRO A 621 -25.27 27.06 -49.37
N VAL A 622 -24.74 27.48 -50.52
CA VAL A 622 -25.52 27.98 -51.66
C VAL A 622 -26.22 26.83 -52.38
N SER A 623 -25.56 25.69 -52.61
CA SER A 623 -26.19 24.51 -53.24
C SER A 623 -27.27 23.90 -52.37
N ASN A 624 -27.07 23.86 -51.05
CA ASN A 624 -28.05 23.33 -50.10
C ASN A 624 -29.25 24.30 -49.94
N LEU A 625 -29.03 25.62 -49.98
CA LEU A 625 -30.09 26.63 -49.99
C LEU A 625 -30.91 26.63 -51.30
N LEU A 626 -30.28 26.33 -52.44
CA LEU A 626 -30.90 26.30 -53.77
C LEU A 626 -31.37 24.90 -54.22
N GLN A 627 -31.29 23.88 -53.35
CA GLN A 627 -31.68 22.48 -53.62
C GLN A 627 -31.00 21.88 -54.87
N LEU A 628 -29.72 22.19 -55.07
CA LEU A 628 -28.91 21.65 -56.17
C LEU A 628 -28.24 20.33 -55.75
N ASP A 629 -29.03 19.26 -55.67
CA ASP A 629 -28.62 17.95 -55.11
C ASP A 629 -27.30 17.40 -55.67
N PHE A 630 -27.07 17.53 -56.99
CA PHE A 630 -25.83 17.08 -57.63
C PHE A 630 -24.60 17.86 -57.14
N VAL A 631 -24.73 19.18 -56.96
CA VAL A 631 -23.66 20.02 -56.40
C VAL A 631 -23.48 19.74 -54.90
N ASN A 632 -24.58 19.51 -54.18
CA ASN A 632 -24.57 19.16 -52.76
C ASN A 632 -23.76 17.86 -52.54
N GLY A 633 -24.08 16.80 -53.29
CA GLY A 633 -23.34 15.54 -53.28
C GLY A 633 -21.87 15.69 -53.67
N ALA A 634 -21.57 16.42 -54.75
CA ALA A 634 -20.19 16.67 -55.16
C ALA A 634 -19.37 17.46 -54.11
N CYS A 635 -19.99 18.42 -53.42
CA CYS A 635 -19.35 19.16 -52.34
C CYS A 635 -19.18 18.33 -51.06
N ILE A 636 -20.13 17.46 -50.72
CA ILE A 636 -20.02 16.50 -49.61
C ILE A 636 -18.90 15.51 -49.88
N GLU A 637 -18.86 14.89 -51.07
CA GLU A 637 -17.81 13.93 -51.45
C GLU A 637 -16.42 14.60 -51.47
N PHE A 638 -16.33 15.86 -51.94
CA PHE A 638 -15.12 16.64 -51.89
C PHE A 638 -14.67 16.92 -50.44
N LEU A 639 -15.58 17.34 -49.56
CA LEU A 639 -15.26 17.61 -48.15
C LEU A 639 -14.88 16.33 -47.38
N GLN A 640 -15.56 15.20 -47.64
CA GLN A 640 -15.18 13.89 -47.12
C GLN A 640 -13.74 13.53 -47.52
N LYS A 641 -13.35 13.73 -48.79
CA LYS A 641 -11.98 13.54 -49.30
C LYS A 641 -10.95 14.53 -48.73
N GLN A 642 -11.38 15.60 -48.04
CA GLN A 642 -10.51 16.61 -47.43
C GLN A 642 -10.55 16.63 -45.90
N LEU A 643 -11.28 15.72 -45.26
CA LEU A 643 -11.30 15.55 -43.80
C LEU A 643 -9.89 15.23 -43.29
N ASN A 644 -9.38 16.09 -42.40
CA ASN A 644 -8.11 15.94 -41.72
C ASN A 644 -8.17 16.54 -40.30
N LYS A 645 -7.15 16.24 -39.49
CA LYS A 645 -7.08 16.69 -38.09
C LYS A 645 -7.22 18.20 -37.87
N THR A 646 -6.79 19.02 -38.83
CA THR A 646 -6.82 20.49 -38.76
C THR A 646 -8.05 21.12 -39.42
N ASN A 647 -9.06 20.36 -39.81
CA ASN A 647 -10.34 20.92 -40.29
C ASN A 647 -11.59 20.11 -39.92
N CYS A 648 -11.46 18.94 -39.29
CA CYS A 648 -12.61 18.09 -38.99
C CYS A 648 -13.60 18.71 -37.98
N LEU A 649 -13.14 19.55 -37.04
CA LEU A 649 -14.02 20.29 -36.13
C LEU A 649 -14.72 21.43 -36.87
N GLY A 650 -13.99 22.24 -37.65
CA GLY A 650 -14.59 23.22 -38.56
C GLY A 650 -15.64 22.63 -39.52
N ILE A 651 -15.33 21.49 -40.17
CA ILE A 651 -16.26 20.78 -41.07
C ILE A 651 -17.47 20.23 -40.29
N ARG A 652 -17.28 19.72 -39.07
CA ARG A 652 -18.39 19.28 -38.21
C ARG A 652 -19.33 20.43 -37.84
N ALA A 653 -18.76 21.57 -37.43
CA ALA A 653 -19.52 22.78 -37.10
C ALA A 653 -20.29 23.32 -38.31
N PHE A 654 -19.64 23.36 -39.48
CA PHE A 654 -20.23 23.75 -40.77
C PHE A 654 -21.37 22.81 -41.21
N ALA A 655 -21.16 21.49 -41.12
CA ALA A 655 -22.19 20.49 -41.41
C ALA A 655 -23.40 20.61 -40.46
N ARG A 656 -23.17 20.89 -39.18
CA ARG A 656 -24.22 21.14 -38.18
C ARG A 656 -24.96 22.47 -38.43
N LEU A 657 -24.26 23.52 -38.86
CA LEU A 657 -24.86 24.82 -39.20
C LEU A 657 -25.79 24.74 -40.43
N HIS A 658 -25.48 23.85 -41.36
CA HIS A 658 -26.25 23.65 -42.61
C HIS A 658 -27.08 22.35 -42.64
N ASN A 659 -27.24 21.65 -41.51
CA ASN A 659 -27.99 20.39 -41.37
C ASN A 659 -27.56 19.24 -42.32
N CYS A 660 -26.31 19.22 -42.78
CA CYS A 660 -25.78 18.19 -43.68
C CYS A 660 -25.46 16.89 -42.91
N THR A 661 -26.46 16.03 -42.72
CA THR A 661 -26.37 14.81 -41.88
C THR A 661 -25.29 13.81 -42.30
N GLU A 662 -25.07 13.61 -43.60
CA GLU A 662 -24.03 12.70 -44.12
C GLU A 662 -22.62 13.24 -43.88
N LEU A 663 -22.40 14.53 -44.09
CA LEU A 663 -21.12 15.18 -43.80
C LEU A 663 -20.86 15.23 -42.29
N LEU A 664 -21.90 15.43 -41.48
CA LEU A 664 -21.84 15.37 -40.03
C LEU A 664 -21.39 13.98 -39.54
N SER A 665 -22.06 12.90 -39.96
CA SER A 665 -21.69 11.52 -39.56
C SER A 665 -20.28 11.13 -40.04
N SER A 666 -19.89 11.57 -41.24
CA SER A 666 -18.54 11.42 -41.79
C SER A 666 -17.50 12.13 -40.90
N SER A 667 -17.76 13.39 -40.52
CA SER A 667 -16.87 14.18 -39.65
C SER A 667 -16.75 13.59 -38.24
N GLU A 668 -17.85 13.11 -37.65
CA GLU A 668 -17.82 12.49 -36.32
C GLU A 668 -17.13 11.12 -36.33
N THR A 669 -17.28 10.34 -37.39
CA THR A 669 -16.48 9.11 -37.59
C THR A 669 -14.99 9.43 -37.75
N PHE A 670 -14.63 10.54 -38.40
CA PHE A 670 -13.24 10.98 -38.49
C PHE A 670 -12.69 11.42 -37.12
N ILE A 671 -13.43 12.26 -36.38
CA ILE A 671 -13.05 12.73 -35.03
C ILE A 671 -12.88 11.55 -34.08
N LYS A 672 -13.77 10.56 -34.11
CA LYS A 672 -13.63 9.32 -33.33
C LYS A 672 -12.35 8.56 -33.67
N LYS A 673 -11.99 8.45 -34.96
CA LYS A 673 -10.78 7.75 -35.43
C LYS A 673 -9.46 8.48 -35.16
N GLN A 674 -9.49 9.81 -34.99
CA GLN A 674 -8.29 10.64 -34.86
C GLN A 674 -8.28 11.52 -33.60
N PHE A 675 -9.08 11.17 -32.60
CA PHE A 675 -9.37 12.00 -31.42
C PHE A 675 -8.13 12.64 -30.77
N LEU A 676 -7.06 11.86 -30.55
CA LEU A 676 -5.80 12.39 -30.00
C LEU A 676 -5.20 13.53 -30.82
N GLU A 677 -5.22 13.45 -32.15
CA GLU A 677 -4.66 14.48 -33.01
C GLU A 677 -5.60 15.69 -33.19
N VAL A 678 -6.89 15.52 -32.86
CA VAL A 678 -7.92 16.57 -32.93
C VAL A 678 -7.98 17.39 -31.63
N VAL A 679 -7.81 16.77 -30.46
CA VAL A 679 -7.74 17.47 -29.17
C VAL A 679 -6.58 18.46 -29.12
N ASN A 680 -5.43 18.10 -29.70
CA ASN A 680 -4.23 18.95 -29.79
C ASN A 680 -4.36 20.11 -30.80
N SER A 681 -5.58 20.59 -31.10
CA SER A 681 -5.84 21.68 -32.04
C SER A 681 -6.47 22.89 -31.35
N ASP A 682 -6.08 24.09 -31.79
CA ASP A 682 -6.66 25.35 -31.27
C ASP A 682 -8.19 25.41 -31.51
N GLU A 683 -8.69 24.75 -32.57
CA GLU A 683 -10.13 24.58 -32.83
C GLU A 683 -10.85 23.88 -31.67
N PHE A 684 -10.22 22.88 -31.03
CA PHE A 684 -10.84 22.15 -29.91
C PHE A 684 -11.02 23.03 -28.66
N LEU A 685 -10.03 23.86 -28.35
CA LEU A 685 -10.09 24.80 -27.21
C LEU A 685 -11.16 25.88 -27.39
N SER A 686 -11.59 26.14 -28.63
CA SER A 686 -12.68 27.08 -28.97
C SER A 686 -14.11 26.49 -28.86
N LEU A 687 -14.26 25.18 -28.63
CA LEU A 687 -15.57 24.52 -28.59
C LEU A 687 -16.44 24.92 -27.39
N SER A 688 -17.76 24.76 -27.56
CA SER A 688 -18.76 24.90 -26.49
C SER A 688 -18.72 23.72 -25.50
N SER A 689 -19.25 23.93 -24.28
CA SER A 689 -19.48 22.88 -23.28
C SER A 689 -20.22 21.68 -23.87
N ASP A 690 -21.35 21.93 -24.53
CA ASP A 690 -22.23 20.93 -25.13
C ASP A 690 -21.52 20.08 -26.19
N ASP A 691 -20.63 20.69 -26.97
CA ASP A 691 -19.85 20.00 -27.99
C ASP A 691 -18.73 19.16 -27.39
N VAL A 692 -18.04 19.65 -26.35
CA VAL A 692 -17.06 18.85 -25.61
C VAL A 692 -17.75 17.65 -24.93
N VAL A 693 -18.86 17.86 -24.21
CA VAL A 693 -19.67 16.80 -23.58
C VAL A 693 -20.10 15.74 -24.60
N LYS A 694 -20.58 16.14 -25.77
CA LYS A 694 -20.98 15.21 -26.85
C LYS A 694 -19.81 14.41 -27.42
N ILE A 695 -18.62 15.00 -27.53
CA ILE A 695 -17.43 14.28 -28.03
C ILE A 695 -16.90 13.32 -26.96
N ILE A 696 -16.73 13.75 -25.69
CA ILE A 696 -16.17 12.90 -24.62
C ILE A 696 -17.11 11.78 -24.15
N SER A 697 -18.42 11.87 -24.43
CA SER A 697 -19.40 10.82 -24.13
C SER A 697 -19.42 9.67 -25.15
N PHE A 698 -18.78 9.80 -26.32
CA PHE A 698 -18.68 8.71 -27.29
C PHE A 698 -17.96 7.47 -26.72
N ASN A 699 -18.60 6.30 -26.85
CA ASN A 699 -18.04 5.02 -26.38
C ASN A 699 -16.90 4.49 -27.25
N ASP A 700 -16.76 5.01 -28.47
CA ASP A 700 -15.97 4.52 -29.59
C ASP A 700 -14.87 5.50 -30.03
N LEU A 701 -14.31 6.27 -29.09
CA LEU A 701 -13.13 7.12 -29.31
C LEU A 701 -11.84 6.31 -29.45
N ALA A 702 -11.00 6.67 -30.42
CA ALA A 702 -9.62 6.18 -30.57
C ALA A 702 -8.71 6.80 -29.51
N VAL A 703 -8.78 6.28 -28.28
CA VAL A 703 -7.85 6.62 -27.19
C VAL A 703 -7.13 5.36 -26.67
N PRO A 704 -5.80 5.36 -26.56
CA PRO A 704 -5.06 4.25 -25.97
C PRO A 704 -5.23 4.19 -24.44
N TYR A 705 -5.51 5.33 -23.81
CA TYR A 705 -5.69 5.51 -22.38
C TYR A 705 -6.72 6.60 -22.11
N GLU A 706 -7.60 6.38 -21.13
CA GLU A 706 -8.59 7.38 -20.67
C GLU A 706 -7.92 8.65 -20.12
N GLU A 707 -6.64 8.56 -19.70
CA GLU A 707 -5.75 9.67 -19.35
C GLU A 707 -5.86 10.83 -20.35
N LYS A 708 -5.86 10.54 -21.66
CA LYS A 708 -5.93 11.56 -22.71
C LYS A 708 -7.34 12.15 -22.93
N VAL A 709 -8.38 11.56 -22.34
CA VAL A 709 -9.72 12.18 -22.22
C VAL A 709 -9.77 13.07 -20.99
N PHE A 710 -9.06 12.72 -19.91
CA PHE A 710 -8.93 13.57 -18.73
C PHE A 710 -8.11 14.84 -19.02
N ASP A 711 -6.91 14.70 -19.59
CA ASP A 711 -6.01 15.82 -19.92
C ASP A 711 -6.74 16.86 -20.79
N CYS A 712 -7.40 16.36 -21.84
CA CYS A 712 -8.26 17.10 -22.76
C CYS A 712 -9.29 18.01 -22.06
N VAL A 713 -10.01 17.48 -21.07
CA VAL A 713 -11.01 18.26 -20.31
C VAL A 713 -10.33 19.31 -19.42
N ILE A 714 -9.20 18.97 -18.79
CA ILE A 714 -8.47 19.91 -17.93
C ILE A 714 -7.83 21.04 -18.74
N GLU A 715 -7.27 20.76 -19.93
CA GLU A 715 -6.74 21.78 -20.84
C GLU A 715 -7.85 22.70 -21.37
N TRP A 716 -9.01 22.15 -21.76
CA TRP A 716 -10.16 22.96 -22.18
C TRP A 716 -10.70 23.86 -21.06
N VAL A 717 -10.73 23.39 -19.80
CA VAL A 717 -11.11 24.24 -18.65
C VAL A 717 -10.04 25.29 -18.33
N LYS A 718 -8.74 24.94 -18.36
CA LYS A 718 -7.63 25.86 -18.06
C LYS A 718 -7.50 27.01 -19.07
N HIS A 719 -7.97 26.84 -20.30
CA HIS A 719 -7.97 27.87 -21.33
C HIS A 719 -8.81 29.11 -20.99
N ASP A 720 -9.87 28.95 -20.19
CA ASP A 720 -10.75 30.05 -19.74
C ASP A 720 -11.35 29.67 -18.37
N LEU A 721 -10.48 29.72 -17.36
CA LEU A 721 -10.76 29.16 -16.04
C LEU A 721 -11.96 29.84 -15.36
N GLU A 722 -12.12 31.16 -15.51
CA GLU A 722 -13.16 31.92 -14.81
C GLU A 722 -14.57 31.52 -15.26
N HIS A 723 -14.79 31.30 -16.56
CA HIS A 723 -16.10 30.92 -17.08
C HIS A 723 -16.30 29.39 -17.13
N ARG A 724 -15.23 28.60 -17.39
CA ARG A 724 -15.36 27.16 -17.65
C ARG A 724 -15.37 26.28 -16.40
N ILE A 725 -14.88 26.75 -15.25
CA ILE A 725 -14.81 25.97 -14.01
C ILE A 725 -16.18 25.42 -13.56
N HIS A 726 -17.27 26.14 -13.84
CA HIS A 726 -18.63 25.72 -13.48
C HIS A 726 -19.12 24.47 -14.22
N PHE A 727 -18.58 24.18 -15.41
CA PHE A 727 -18.93 22.99 -16.21
C PHE A 727 -18.07 21.76 -15.88
N LEU A 728 -17.00 21.91 -15.09
CA LEU A 728 -16.09 20.82 -14.72
C LEU A 728 -16.81 19.59 -14.11
N PRO A 729 -17.84 19.72 -13.23
CA PRO A 729 -18.54 18.56 -12.70
C PRO A 729 -19.31 17.76 -13.77
N GLU A 730 -19.91 18.43 -14.75
CA GLU A 730 -20.67 17.80 -15.84
C GLU A 730 -19.71 17.07 -16.81
N LEU A 731 -18.63 17.75 -17.20
CA LEU A 731 -17.56 17.16 -18.02
C LEU A 731 -16.93 15.93 -17.33
N MET A 732 -16.70 16.01 -16.01
CA MET A 732 -16.14 14.91 -15.22
C MET A 732 -17.07 13.70 -15.11
N GLU A 733 -18.40 13.82 -15.29
CA GLU A 733 -19.29 12.65 -15.26
C GLU A 733 -18.99 11.66 -16.41
N HIS A 734 -18.54 12.18 -17.55
CA HIS A 734 -18.24 11.38 -18.75
C HIS A 734 -16.80 10.85 -18.82
N VAL A 735 -15.93 11.24 -17.89
CA VAL A 735 -14.53 10.76 -17.80
C VAL A 735 -14.44 9.51 -16.90
N ARG A 736 -13.80 8.46 -17.41
CA ARG A 736 -13.77 7.12 -16.80
C ARG A 736 -12.61 6.96 -15.80
N LEU A 737 -12.52 7.89 -14.84
CA LEU A 737 -11.49 7.92 -13.77
C LEU A 737 -11.19 6.55 -13.11
N PRO A 738 -12.17 5.65 -12.83
CA PRO A 738 -11.91 4.32 -12.27
C PRO A 738 -11.08 3.36 -13.17
N LEU A 739 -10.81 3.73 -14.42
CA LEU A 739 -10.00 2.96 -15.37
C LEU A 739 -8.56 3.48 -15.51
N LEU A 740 -8.24 4.60 -14.87
CA LEU A 740 -6.87 5.12 -14.83
C LEU A 740 -5.98 4.23 -13.95
N LYS A 741 -4.68 4.26 -14.20
CA LYS A 741 -3.68 3.60 -13.35
C LYS A 741 -3.60 4.32 -12.00
N SER A 742 -3.25 3.60 -10.95
CA SER A 742 -2.92 4.14 -9.61
C SER A 742 -2.04 5.39 -9.68
N ASP A 743 -0.98 5.32 -10.48
CA ASP A 743 0.03 6.36 -10.72
C ASP A 743 -0.59 7.67 -11.20
N ILE A 744 -1.55 7.57 -12.12
CA ILE A 744 -2.21 8.69 -12.77
C ILE A 744 -3.33 9.22 -11.87
N LEU A 745 -4.08 8.33 -11.24
CA LEU A 745 -5.18 8.68 -10.35
C LEU A 745 -4.70 9.48 -9.12
N PHE A 746 -3.51 9.18 -8.59
CA PHE A 746 -2.85 9.97 -7.55
C PHE A 746 -2.48 11.39 -8.01
N ASN A 747 -1.93 11.54 -9.22
CA ASN A 747 -1.62 12.87 -9.76
C ASN A 747 -2.90 13.70 -9.99
N ILE A 748 -4.00 13.04 -10.37
CA ILE A 748 -5.30 13.66 -10.62
C ILE A 748 -5.97 14.07 -9.30
N SER A 749 -5.93 13.24 -8.27
CA SER A 749 -6.52 13.60 -6.98
C SER A 749 -5.78 14.75 -6.27
N GLU A 750 -4.54 15.03 -6.67
CA GLU A 750 -3.77 16.22 -6.26
C GLU A 750 -4.06 17.49 -7.10
N GLU A 751 -4.76 17.40 -8.23
CA GLU A 751 -5.04 18.55 -9.12
C GLU A 751 -5.94 19.60 -8.42
N PRO A 752 -5.50 20.88 -8.30
CA PRO A 752 -6.22 21.91 -7.54
C PRO A 752 -7.67 22.15 -7.98
N LEU A 753 -7.95 22.01 -9.29
CA LEU A 753 -9.28 22.20 -9.85
C LEU A 753 -10.31 21.19 -9.33
N LEU A 754 -9.88 19.96 -9.04
CA LEU A 754 -10.74 18.91 -8.51
C LEU A 754 -10.86 19.01 -6.99
N LYS A 755 -9.75 19.34 -6.28
CA LYS A 755 -9.75 19.58 -4.83
C LYS A 755 -10.72 20.69 -4.40
N ASN A 756 -10.94 21.70 -5.24
CA ASN A 756 -11.82 22.84 -4.95
C ASN A 756 -13.31 22.58 -5.24
N SER A 757 -13.69 21.43 -5.82
CA SER A 757 -15.08 21.14 -6.24
C SER A 757 -15.64 19.88 -5.54
N PRO A 758 -16.67 20.01 -4.67
CA PRO A 758 -17.19 18.88 -3.90
C PRO A 758 -17.64 17.67 -4.75
N LYS A 759 -18.38 17.91 -5.84
CA LYS A 759 -18.81 16.85 -6.77
C LYS A 759 -17.61 16.15 -7.44
N CYS A 760 -16.53 16.88 -7.69
CA CYS A 760 -15.31 16.31 -8.27
C CYS A 760 -14.53 15.46 -7.24
N LYS A 761 -14.51 15.87 -5.96
CA LYS A 761 -13.98 15.02 -4.87
C LYS A 761 -14.72 13.68 -4.79
N ASP A 762 -16.05 13.68 -4.87
CA ASP A 762 -16.85 12.44 -4.84
C ASP A 762 -16.50 11.51 -6.02
N PHE A 763 -16.34 12.03 -7.24
CA PHE A 763 -15.92 11.22 -8.39
C PHE A 763 -14.48 10.67 -8.28
N VAL A 764 -13.58 11.41 -7.64
CA VAL A 764 -12.22 10.93 -7.33
C VAL A 764 -12.29 9.83 -6.26
N TYR A 765 -13.09 10.02 -5.21
CA TYR A 765 -13.32 9.06 -4.13
C TYR A 765 -13.86 7.71 -4.67
N ASP A 766 -14.88 7.75 -5.54
CA ASP A 766 -15.41 6.56 -6.24
C ASP A 766 -14.31 5.82 -7.04
N ALA A 767 -13.44 6.56 -7.73
CA ALA A 767 -12.36 6.00 -8.53
C ALA A 767 -11.22 5.40 -7.68
N LEU A 768 -10.90 6.01 -6.54
CA LEU A 768 -9.97 5.47 -5.54
C LEU A 768 -10.53 4.17 -4.94
N GLN A 769 -11.79 4.19 -4.52
CA GLN A 769 -12.48 3.04 -3.93
C GLN A 769 -12.57 1.86 -4.92
N PHE A 770 -12.85 2.12 -6.20
CA PHE A 770 -12.90 1.08 -7.24
C PHE A 770 -11.51 0.48 -7.55
N ASN A 771 -10.43 1.27 -7.54
CA ASN A 771 -9.09 0.73 -7.77
C ASN A 771 -8.57 -0.08 -6.59
N ILE A 772 -8.95 0.27 -5.35
CA ILE A 772 -8.73 -0.60 -4.20
C ILE A 772 -9.55 -1.88 -4.33
N GLN A 773 -10.81 -1.81 -4.76
CA GLN A 773 -11.62 -3.01 -5.01
C GLN A 773 -11.01 -3.95 -6.08
N LYS A 774 -10.37 -3.42 -7.13
CA LYS A 774 -9.61 -4.19 -8.14
C LYS A 774 -8.42 -4.96 -7.57
N SER A 775 -7.87 -4.55 -6.42
CA SER A 775 -6.66 -5.18 -5.83
C SER A 775 -6.97 -6.52 -5.14
N PHE A 776 -8.22 -6.74 -4.71
CA PHE A 776 -8.69 -8.03 -4.26
C PHE A 776 -8.98 -8.94 -5.47
N GLN A 777 -8.63 -10.23 -5.37
CA GLN A 777 -8.47 -11.15 -6.51
C GLN A 777 -9.76 -11.53 -7.29
N TYR A 778 -10.90 -10.88 -7.04
CA TYR A 778 -12.18 -11.18 -7.69
C TYR A 778 -12.55 -10.10 -8.71
N ILE A 779 -12.54 -10.45 -10.00
CA ILE A 779 -12.87 -9.52 -11.10
C ILE A 779 -14.30 -8.99 -10.93
N THR A 780 -14.40 -7.77 -10.43
CA THR A 780 -15.67 -7.04 -10.34
C THR A 780 -16.04 -6.51 -11.73
N ILE A 781 -16.97 -7.20 -12.40
CA ILE A 781 -17.47 -6.75 -13.71
C ILE A 781 -18.20 -5.40 -13.56
N PRO A 782 -17.88 -4.41 -14.40
CA PRO A 782 -18.25 -3.01 -14.16
C PRO A 782 -19.74 -2.70 -14.33
N LYS A 783 -20.34 -2.17 -13.26
CA LYS A 783 -21.77 -1.85 -13.17
C LYS A 783 -22.19 -0.55 -13.86
N THR A 784 -21.26 0.37 -14.11
CA THR A 784 -21.52 1.69 -14.74
C THR A 784 -20.63 1.92 -15.97
N ILE A 785 -21.02 2.85 -16.84
CA ILE A 785 -20.24 3.21 -18.05
C ILE A 785 -18.84 3.74 -17.66
N ARG A 786 -18.73 4.44 -16.53
CA ARG A 786 -17.45 4.98 -16.00
C ARG A 786 -16.43 3.90 -15.61
N CYS A 787 -16.85 2.63 -15.50
CA CYS A 787 -15.96 1.51 -15.22
C CYS A 787 -15.77 0.56 -16.42
N LYS A 788 -16.28 0.89 -17.62
CA LYS A 788 -16.11 0.10 -18.87
C LYS A 788 -15.10 0.75 -19.81
N PRO A 789 -14.14 0.01 -20.41
CA PRO A 789 -13.26 0.55 -21.45
C PRO A 789 -14.02 1.15 -22.63
N ARG A 790 -13.34 1.98 -23.45
CA ARG A 790 -13.86 2.45 -24.74
C ARG A 790 -13.54 1.40 -25.81
N GLN A 791 -14.49 1.13 -26.70
CA GLN A 791 -14.39 0.12 -27.75
C GLN A 791 -14.22 0.81 -29.10
N PHE A 792 -12.97 0.96 -29.55
CA PHE A 792 -12.66 1.62 -30.82
C PHE A 792 -12.65 0.62 -31.99
N GLY A 793 -13.39 0.95 -33.04
CA GLY A 793 -13.69 0.05 -34.14
C GLY A 793 -14.85 -0.89 -33.81
N GLY A 794 -15.70 -1.22 -34.79
CA GLY A 794 -16.64 -2.33 -34.64
C GLY A 794 -15.83 -3.61 -34.41
N SER A 795 -16.19 -4.42 -33.41
CA SER A 795 -15.25 -5.42 -32.90
C SER A 795 -14.92 -6.47 -33.96
N GLN A 796 -13.68 -6.40 -34.46
CA GLN A 796 -13.06 -7.51 -35.15
C GLN A 796 -12.92 -8.62 -34.11
N LYS A 797 -13.61 -9.73 -34.32
CA LYS A 797 -13.65 -10.84 -33.38
C LYS A 797 -12.69 -11.94 -33.80
N VAL A 798 -12.14 -12.64 -32.82
CA VAL A 798 -11.25 -13.79 -33.00
C VAL A 798 -11.76 -14.96 -32.17
N ILE A 799 -11.33 -16.17 -32.52
CA ILE A 799 -11.66 -17.37 -31.77
C ILE A 799 -10.48 -17.70 -30.85
N LEU A 800 -10.70 -17.63 -29.54
CA LEU A 800 -9.76 -18.17 -28.56
C LEU A 800 -9.93 -19.70 -28.54
N THR A 801 -8.91 -20.42 -29.02
CA THR A 801 -8.89 -21.90 -29.07
C THR A 801 -8.12 -22.49 -27.89
N PHE A 802 -8.58 -23.62 -27.37
CA PHE A 802 -8.04 -24.29 -26.18
C PHE A 802 -7.26 -25.54 -26.56
N ASN A 803 -5.94 -25.48 -26.42
CA ASN A 803 -4.99 -26.36 -27.11
C ASN A 803 -4.08 -27.12 -26.13
N ARG A 804 -3.57 -28.28 -26.57
CA ARG A 804 -2.61 -29.10 -25.82
C ARG A 804 -1.63 -29.76 -26.78
N SER A 805 -0.44 -30.12 -26.28
CA SER A 805 0.57 -30.84 -27.06
C SER A 805 0.58 -32.33 -26.74
N ASN A 806 0.78 -33.18 -27.75
CA ASN A 806 1.12 -34.59 -27.56
C ASN A 806 2.56 -34.80 -27.03
N LYS A 807 3.43 -33.78 -27.08
CA LYS A 807 4.85 -33.89 -26.66
C LYS A 807 5.11 -33.42 -25.23
N PHE A 808 4.25 -32.57 -24.67
CA PHE A 808 4.36 -32.06 -23.30
C PHE A 808 2.96 -31.86 -22.70
N PRO A 809 2.72 -32.20 -21.42
CA PRO A 809 1.39 -32.17 -20.80
C PRO A 809 0.84 -30.75 -20.52
N LYS A 810 1.42 -29.70 -21.10
CA LYS A 810 0.97 -28.31 -20.93
C LYS A 810 -0.16 -27.96 -21.90
N CYS A 811 -1.08 -27.16 -21.40
CA CYS A 811 -2.22 -26.60 -22.09
C CYS A 811 -1.88 -25.13 -22.40
N TYR A 812 -2.20 -24.71 -23.61
CA TYR A 812 -2.00 -23.35 -24.08
C TYR A 812 -3.26 -22.91 -24.82
N THR A 813 -3.35 -21.63 -25.12
CA THR A 813 -4.42 -21.12 -25.96
C THR A 813 -3.84 -20.47 -27.20
N GLU A 814 -4.61 -20.39 -28.29
CA GLU A 814 -4.25 -19.62 -29.48
C GLU A 814 -5.39 -18.69 -29.86
N TRP A 815 -5.06 -17.46 -30.24
CA TRP A 815 -5.95 -16.59 -31.01
C TRP A 815 -5.98 -17.12 -32.44
N TYR A 816 -7.15 -17.52 -32.93
CA TYR A 816 -7.39 -17.91 -34.32
C TYR A 816 -8.26 -16.83 -34.99
N ASP A 817 -7.77 -16.29 -36.10
CA ASP A 817 -8.47 -15.30 -36.94
C ASP A 817 -9.01 -16.02 -38.19
N PRO A 818 -10.34 -16.26 -38.32
CA PRO A 818 -10.88 -16.99 -39.46
C PRO A 818 -10.83 -16.23 -40.79
N ALA A 819 -10.63 -14.90 -40.77
CA ALA A 819 -10.55 -14.08 -41.99
C ALA A 819 -9.14 -14.11 -42.60
N THR A 820 -8.10 -14.21 -41.78
CA THR A 820 -6.70 -14.34 -42.23
C THR A 820 -6.16 -15.77 -42.17
N ASN A 821 -6.89 -16.68 -41.50
CA ASN A 821 -6.49 -18.05 -41.16
C ASN A 821 -5.23 -18.14 -40.28
N LEU A 822 -4.83 -17.03 -39.64
CA LEU A 822 -3.64 -16.94 -38.79
C LEU A 822 -3.90 -17.46 -37.38
N ARG A 823 -2.82 -17.90 -36.71
CA ARG A 823 -2.79 -18.41 -35.34
C ARG A 823 -1.67 -17.76 -34.56
N GLU A 824 -1.98 -17.20 -33.39
CA GLU A 824 -1.01 -16.57 -32.49
C GLU A 824 -1.13 -17.11 -31.06
N ASN A 825 -0.01 -17.19 -30.35
CA ASN A 825 0.02 -17.72 -28.99
C ASN A 825 -0.75 -16.82 -28.02
N ALA A 826 -1.75 -17.38 -27.36
CA ALA A 826 -2.55 -16.75 -26.33
C ALA A 826 -2.17 -17.30 -24.93
N PRO A 827 -2.76 -16.80 -23.82
CA PRO A 827 -2.29 -17.09 -22.46
C PRO A 827 -2.22 -18.58 -22.11
N GLY A 828 -1.06 -18.99 -21.61
CA GLY A 828 -0.87 -20.31 -21.04
C GLY A 828 -1.76 -20.53 -19.81
N ILE A 829 -2.49 -21.63 -19.78
CA ILE A 829 -3.30 -22.02 -18.63
C ILE A 829 -2.38 -22.78 -17.66
N ASN A 830 -2.05 -22.16 -16.52
CA ASN A 830 -1.17 -22.77 -15.51
C ASN A 830 -1.78 -24.04 -14.87
N ASP A 831 -3.11 -24.14 -14.84
CA ASP A 831 -3.86 -25.25 -14.23
C ASP A 831 -4.65 -26.03 -15.31
N CYS A 832 -4.00 -27.08 -15.84
CA CYS A 832 -4.49 -27.91 -16.95
C CYS A 832 -5.73 -28.76 -16.60
N ARG A 833 -6.91 -28.12 -16.57
CA ARG A 833 -8.20 -28.81 -16.41
C ARG A 833 -8.66 -29.46 -17.71
N GLN A 834 -8.71 -30.79 -17.74
CA GLN A 834 -9.40 -31.51 -18.80
C GLN A 834 -10.91 -31.45 -18.58
N SER A 835 -11.73 -31.52 -19.63
CA SER A 835 -13.19 -31.68 -19.47
C SER A 835 -13.90 -30.57 -18.65
N ALA A 836 -13.35 -29.35 -18.63
CA ALA A 836 -14.02 -28.16 -18.09
C ALA A 836 -15.03 -27.60 -19.10
N GLY A 837 -16.03 -26.86 -18.61
CA GLY A 837 -16.90 -26.05 -19.47
C GLY A 837 -16.33 -24.64 -19.66
N VAL A 838 -16.69 -23.97 -20.75
CA VAL A 838 -16.25 -22.59 -21.05
C VAL A 838 -17.46 -21.71 -21.32
N GLY A 839 -17.45 -20.47 -20.84
CA GLY A 839 -18.44 -19.45 -21.15
C GLY A 839 -17.78 -18.07 -21.36
N VAL A 840 -18.40 -17.20 -22.16
CA VAL A 840 -17.92 -15.84 -22.42
C VAL A 840 -19.00 -14.82 -22.07
N ILE A 841 -18.65 -13.77 -21.32
CA ILE A 841 -19.54 -12.65 -21.00
C ILE A 841 -19.08 -11.41 -21.76
N GLY A 842 -20.00 -10.84 -22.55
CA GLY A 842 -19.81 -9.57 -23.26
C GLY A 842 -18.60 -9.55 -24.19
N ASP A 843 -18.28 -10.69 -24.81
CA ASP A 843 -17.13 -10.93 -25.70
C ASP A 843 -15.73 -10.62 -25.10
N GLN A 844 -15.65 -10.21 -23.83
CA GLN A 844 -14.44 -9.76 -23.14
C GLN A 844 -13.94 -10.75 -22.07
N PHE A 845 -14.85 -11.33 -21.28
CA PHE A 845 -14.50 -12.14 -20.11
C PHE A 845 -14.75 -13.63 -20.38
N VAL A 846 -13.67 -14.41 -20.45
CA VAL A 846 -13.70 -15.85 -20.71
C VAL A 846 -13.54 -16.61 -19.40
N PHE A 847 -14.49 -17.49 -19.09
CA PHE A 847 -14.53 -18.28 -17.86
C PHE A 847 -14.35 -19.76 -18.18
N ILE A 848 -13.45 -20.44 -17.47
CA ILE A 848 -13.32 -21.89 -17.46
C ILE A 848 -13.85 -22.39 -16.12
N VAL A 849 -14.82 -23.30 -16.18
CA VAL A 849 -15.66 -23.72 -15.04
C VAL A 849 -15.46 -25.21 -14.76
N GLY A 850 -14.94 -25.52 -13.57
CA GLY A 850 -14.76 -26.89 -13.07
C GLY A 850 -13.69 -27.68 -13.82
N GLY A 851 -14.07 -28.86 -14.30
CA GLY A 851 -13.21 -29.80 -15.03
C GLY A 851 -12.59 -30.88 -14.15
N VAL A 852 -11.52 -31.48 -14.67
CA VAL A 852 -10.72 -32.55 -14.04
C VAL A 852 -9.27 -32.12 -13.93
N ASN A 853 -8.77 -32.04 -12.70
CA ASN A 853 -7.35 -32.00 -12.36
C ASN A 853 -7.13 -33.00 -11.21
N GLY A 854 -6.68 -34.21 -11.54
CA GLY A 854 -6.71 -35.37 -10.64
C GLY A 854 -8.14 -35.90 -10.43
N SER A 855 -8.95 -35.15 -9.69
CA SER A 855 -10.38 -35.40 -9.46
C SER A 855 -11.26 -34.39 -10.21
N SER A 856 -12.59 -34.50 -10.07
CA SER A 856 -13.53 -33.41 -10.37
C SER A 856 -13.16 -32.15 -9.58
N SER A 857 -13.38 -30.98 -10.17
CA SER A 857 -13.08 -29.68 -9.55
C SER A 857 -14.31 -28.76 -9.42
N LYS A 858 -14.30 -27.94 -8.36
CA LYS A 858 -15.23 -26.83 -8.12
C LYS A 858 -14.77 -25.49 -8.70
N SER A 859 -13.45 -25.31 -8.85
CA SER A 859 -12.87 -23.98 -9.05
C SER A 859 -13.11 -23.41 -10.43
N VAL A 860 -13.11 -22.08 -10.49
CA VAL A 860 -13.36 -21.28 -11.68
C VAL A 860 -12.13 -20.43 -11.94
N ILE A 861 -11.72 -20.30 -13.20
CA ILE A 861 -10.67 -19.37 -13.62
C ILE A 861 -11.19 -18.48 -14.75
N VAL A 862 -10.76 -17.22 -14.77
CA VAL A 862 -11.22 -16.18 -15.69
C VAL A 862 -10.05 -15.50 -16.40
N LEU A 863 -10.26 -15.11 -17.65
CA LEU A 863 -9.38 -14.28 -18.47
C LEU A 863 -10.15 -13.06 -18.96
N ASP A 864 -9.61 -11.86 -18.74
CA ASP A 864 -10.04 -10.62 -19.38
C ASP A 864 -9.15 -10.36 -20.59
N VAL A 865 -9.73 -10.39 -21.81
CA VAL A 865 -8.96 -10.25 -23.05
C VAL A 865 -8.47 -8.80 -23.31
N SER A 866 -8.97 -7.82 -22.55
CA SER A 866 -8.59 -6.41 -22.69
C SER A 866 -7.26 -6.05 -22.00
N LEU A 867 -6.84 -6.83 -20.99
CA LEU A 867 -5.69 -6.49 -20.15
C LEU A 867 -4.37 -6.81 -20.85
N LYS A 868 -3.44 -5.84 -20.96
CA LYS A 868 -2.12 -6.02 -21.59
C LYS A 868 -1.21 -7.09 -20.94
N SER A 869 -1.54 -7.55 -19.74
CA SER A 869 -0.89 -8.67 -19.04
C SER A 869 -1.86 -9.84 -18.95
N HIS A 870 -2.15 -10.47 -20.09
CA HIS A 870 -3.13 -11.55 -20.20
C HIS A 870 -2.72 -12.79 -19.38
N SER A 871 -3.33 -12.97 -18.22
CA SER A 871 -3.15 -14.13 -17.34
C SER A 871 -4.47 -14.66 -16.83
N TRP A 872 -4.56 -15.97 -16.63
CA TRP A 872 -5.72 -16.62 -16.03
C TRP A 872 -5.71 -16.40 -14.51
N VAL A 873 -6.80 -15.84 -13.98
CA VAL A 873 -6.97 -15.48 -12.56
C VAL A 873 -8.01 -16.41 -11.93
N PRO A 874 -7.81 -16.93 -10.70
CA PRO A 874 -8.85 -17.68 -9.99
C PRO A 874 -10.05 -16.81 -9.62
N MET A 875 -11.22 -17.42 -9.54
CA MET A 875 -12.48 -16.80 -9.13
C MET A 875 -13.25 -17.73 -8.18
N VAL A 876 -14.29 -17.21 -7.51
CA VAL A 876 -15.16 -17.93 -6.58
C VAL A 876 -15.59 -19.29 -7.11
N ASP A 877 -15.22 -20.35 -6.37
CA ASP A 877 -15.56 -21.75 -6.65
C ASP A 877 -17.07 -22.02 -6.69
N MET A 878 -17.47 -22.96 -7.54
CA MET A 878 -18.83 -23.52 -7.57
C MET A 878 -19.21 -24.19 -6.24
N LEU A 879 -20.52 -24.28 -5.99
CA LEU A 879 -21.07 -25.03 -4.86
C LEU A 879 -20.84 -26.54 -5.05
N VAL A 880 -21.01 -27.06 -6.27
CA VAL A 880 -20.84 -28.49 -6.61
C VAL A 880 -19.58 -28.71 -7.46
N SER A 881 -18.89 -29.83 -7.25
CA SER A 881 -17.76 -30.23 -8.09
C SER A 881 -18.27 -30.78 -9.43
N ARG A 882 -17.72 -30.35 -10.57
CA ARG A 882 -18.26 -30.71 -11.89
C ARG A 882 -17.18 -30.98 -12.94
N ALA A 883 -17.06 -32.24 -13.34
CA ALA A 883 -16.37 -32.65 -14.57
C ALA A 883 -17.39 -32.80 -15.72
N ARG A 884 -17.04 -32.37 -16.93
CA ARG A 884 -17.93 -32.32 -18.12
C ARG A 884 -19.31 -31.67 -17.87
N PRO A 885 -19.39 -30.51 -17.17
CA PRO A 885 -20.64 -29.75 -17.11
C PRO A 885 -21.00 -29.21 -18.49
N GLY A 886 -22.29 -29.03 -18.73
CA GLY A 886 -22.74 -28.07 -19.72
C GLY A 886 -22.57 -26.65 -19.15
N VAL A 887 -22.02 -25.72 -19.92
CA VAL A 887 -21.91 -24.31 -19.52
C VAL A 887 -22.61 -23.43 -20.55
N GLY A 888 -23.43 -22.50 -20.07
CA GLY A 888 -24.08 -21.48 -20.89
C GLY A 888 -24.04 -20.12 -20.20
N VAL A 889 -24.08 -19.06 -20.99
CA VAL A 889 -24.11 -17.67 -20.50
C VAL A 889 -25.41 -17.02 -20.92
N LEU A 890 -26.12 -16.42 -19.96
CA LEU A 890 -27.37 -15.73 -20.19
C LEU A 890 -27.52 -14.59 -19.17
N ASN A 891 -27.94 -13.40 -19.62
CA ASN A 891 -28.18 -12.22 -18.77
C ASN A 891 -27.01 -11.89 -17.82
N ASN A 892 -25.78 -11.89 -18.36
CA ASN A 892 -24.51 -11.73 -17.63
C ASN A 892 -24.29 -12.73 -16.47
N CYS A 893 -25.00 -13.85 -16.46
CA CYS A 893 -24.84 -14.93 -15.48
C CYS A 893 -24.32 -16.20 -16.16
N ILE A 894 -23.52 -16.99 -15.43
CA ILE A 894 -22.94 -18.24 -15.94
C ILE A 894 -23.70 -19.41 -15.32
N TYR A 895 -24.23 -20.29 -16.14
CA TYR A 895 -24.97 -21.48 -15.70
C TYR A 895 -24.07 -22.71 -15.86
N ALA A 896 -23.83 -23.43 -14.76
CA ALA A 896 -23.14 -24.71 -14.74
C ALA A 896 -24.17 -25.85 -14.54
N VAL A 897 -24.40 -26.63 -15.59
CA VAL A 897 -25.52 -27.57 -15.71
C VAL A 897 -25.01 -29.01 -15.73
N GLY A 898 -25.52 -29.85 -14.82
CA GLY A 898 -25.16 -31.27 -14.71
C GLY A 898 -23.66 -31.53 -14.61
N GLY A 899 -23.18 -32.52 -15.34
CA GLY A 899 -21.79 -33.02 -15.29
C GLY A 899 -21.64 -34.24 -14.38
N LEU A 900 -20.43 -34.43 -13.86
CA LEU A 900 -20.03 -35.54 -12.99
C LEU A 900 -19.43 -34.97 -11.69
N ASP A 901 -19.91 -35.43 -10.53
CA ASP A 901 -19.34 -35.05 -9.23
C ASP A 901 -17.98 -35.72 -8.92
N GLY A 902 -17.58 -36.69 -9.75
CA GLY A 902 -16.47 -37.61 -9.55
C GLY A 902 -16.92 -39.07 -9.49
N THR A 903 -18.20 -39.30 -9.15
CA THR A 903 -18.84 -40.60 -8.98
C THR A 903 -20.19 -40.73 -9.70
N ASN A 904 -21.05 -39.71 -9.68
CA ASN A 904 -22.42 -39.73 -10.21
C ASN A 904 -22.64 -38.70 -11.33
N ASN A 905 -23.55 -39.02 -12.26
CA ASN A 905 -24.08 -38.05 -13.22
C ASN A 905 -25.06 -37.10 -12.51
N LEU A 906 -24.80 -35.80 -12.60
CA LEU A 906 -25.62 -34.76 -11.96
C LEU A 906 -26.84 -34.38 -12.80
N LYS A 907 -27.94 -34.04 -12.13
CA LYS A 907 -29.10 -33.34 -12.71
C LYS A 907 -29.24 -31.88 -12.23
N SER A 908 -28.48 -31.49 -11.22
CA SER A 908 -28.53 -30.14 -10.66
C SER A 908 -27.87 -29.12 -11.57
N ALA A 909 -28.34 -27.88 -11.50
CA ALA A 909 -27.72 -26.72 -12.12
C ALA A 909 -27.47 -25.64 -11.06
N GLU A 910 -26.46 -24.81 -11.29
CA GLU A 910 -26.14 -23.65 -10.45
C GLU A 910 -25.76 -22.45 -11.33
N ILE A 911 -26.04 -21.25 -10.84
CA ILE A 911 -25.85 -19.98 -11.55
C ILE A 911 -24.88 -19.09 -10.77
N PHE A 912 -23.86 -18.58 -11.46
CA PHE A 912 -23.00 -17.50 -10.97
C PHE A 912 -23.62 -16.16 -11.34
N ASP A 913 -24.05 -15.42 -10.33
CA ASP A 913 -24.54 -14.06 -10.48
C ASP A 913 -23.38 -13.08 -10.35
N VAL A 914 -22.86 -12.65 -11.50
CA VAL A 914 -21.74 -11.72 -11.65
C VAL A 914 -21.94 -10.41 -10.87
N SER A 915 -23.19 -9.95 -10.73
CA SER A 915 -23.50 -8.69 -10.05
C SER A 915 -23.33 -8.77 -8.53
N THR A 916 -23.44 -9.98 -7.97
CA THR A 916 -23.29 -10.29 -6.54
C THR A 916 -22.01 -11.07 -6.21
N GLN A 917 -21.30 -11.57 -7.23
CA GLN A 917 -20.11 -12.45 -7.13
C GLN A 917 -20.39 -13.74 -6.33
N LYS A 918 -21.59 -14.33 -6.51
CA LYS A 918 -22.02 -15.53 -5.78
C LYS A 918 -22.62 -16.59 -6.70
N TRP A 919 -22.29 -17.85 -6.41
CA TRP A 919 -23.02 -19.00 -6.92
C TRP A 919 -24.29 -19.26 -6.10
N ARG A 920 -25.39 -19.61 -6.75
CA ARG A 920 -26.61 -20.15 -6.12
C ARG A 920 -27.11 -21.36 -6.91
N MET A 921 -27.73 -22.32 -6.22
CA MET A 921 -28.44 -23.41 -6.88
C MET A 921 -29.69 -22.87 -7.59
N VAL A 922 -30.07 -23.53 -8.69
CA VAL A 922 -31.36 -23.33 -9.38
C VAL A 922 -32.07 -24.68 -9.50
N SER A 923 -33.29 -24.72 -10.05
CA SER A 923 -33.99 -25.97 -10.30
C SER A 923 -33.14 -26.99 -11.07
N SER A 924 -33.36 -28.27 -10.74
CA SER A 924 -32.68 -29.40 -11.37
C SER A 924 -33.44 -29.89 -12.61
N MET A 925 -32.70 -30.41 -13.58
CA MET A 925 -33.25 -31.15 -14.72
C MET A 925 -34.03 -32.39 -14.25
N SER A 926 -34.93 -32.88 -15.10
CA SER A 926 -35.56 -34.19 -14.94
C SER A 926 -34.55 -35.31 -15.14
N THR A 927 -33.70 -35.19 -16.17
CA THR A 927 -32.67 -36.20 -16.52
C THR A 927 -31.32 -35.87 -15.88
N THR A 928 -30.58 -36.88 -15.41
CA THR A 928 -29.14 -36.72 -15.10
C THR A 928 -28.33 -36.66 -16.40
N ARG A 929 -27.47 -35.65 -16.56
CA ARG A 929 -26.75 -35.39 -17.82
C ARG A 929 -25.30 -35.05 -17.54
N SER A 930 -24.38 -35.70 -18.26
CA SER A 930 -22.98 -35.27 -18.39
C SER A 930 -22.56 -35.34 -19.86
N CYS A 931 -21.54 -34.57 -20.25
CA CYS A 931 -21.09 -34.48 -21.66
C CYS A 931 -22.17 -33.93 -22.62
N MET A 932 -23.08 -33.08 -22.14
CA MET A 932 -24.12 -32.46 -22.95
C MET A 932 -23.62 -31.16 -23.60
N GLY A 933 -24.26 -30.73 -24.68
CA GLY A 933 -24.12 -29.36 -25.18
C GLY A 933 -25.17 -28.44 -24.57
N ILE A 934 -24.83 -27.17 -24.37
CA ILE A 934 -25.77 -26.11 -23.99
C ILE A 934 -25.92 -25.12 -25.15
N GLY A 935 -27.14 -24.87 -25.58
CA GLY A 935 -27.49 -23.73 -26.44
C GLY A 935 -28.21 -22.66 -25.63
N VAL A 936 -28.12 -21.39 -26.04
CA VAL A 936 -28.90 -20.29 -25.45
C VAL A 936 -29.71 -19.62 -26.54
N LEU A 937 -31.04 -19.64 -26.41
CA LEU A 937 -31.98 -19.18 -27.43
C LEU A 937 -33.24 -18.62 -26.76
N ASN A 938 -33.78 -17.51 -27.25
CA ASN A 938 -35.02 -16.89 -26.77
C ASN A 938 -35.07 -16.69 -25.24
N ASN A 939 -33.96 -16.24 -24.65
CA ASN A 939 -33.79 -16.05 -23.19
C ASN A 939 -33.90 -17.35 -22.35
N CYS A 940 -33.71 -18.52 -22.96
CA CYS A 940 -33.72 -19.83 -22.31
C CYS A 940 -32.42 -20.61 -22.59
N LEU A 941 -32.05 -21.53 -21.69
CA LEU A 941 -30.92 -22.46 -21.90
C LEU A 941 -31.42 -23.83 -22.31
N TYR A 942 -30.86 -24.44 -23.35
CA TYR A 942 -31.24 -25.76 -23.88
C TYR A 942 -30.13 -26.78 -23.60
N ALA A 943 -30.40 -27.78 -22.75
CA ALA A 943 -29.54 -28.91 -22.46
C ALA A 943 -29.80 -30.06 -23.43
N ILE A 944 -28.84 -30.30 -24.34
CA ILE A 944 -29.02 -31.14 -25.53
C ILE A 944 -28.15 -32.39 -25.43
N GLY A 945 -28.80 -33.56 -25.51
CA GLY A 945 -28.12 -34.85 -25.47
C GLY A 945 -27.31 -35.07 -24.18
N GLY A 946 -26.06 -35.49 -24.35
CA GLY A 946 -25.18 -35.95 -23.29
C GLY A 946 -25.37 -37.43 -22.97
N SER A 947 -25.07 -37.81 -21.74
CA SER A 947 -25.25 -39.17 -21.24
C SER A 947 -25.83 -39.23 -19.83
N SER A 948 -26.62 -40.28 -19.57
CA SER A 948 -27.09 -40.69 -18.25
C SER A 948 -26.65 -42.13 -18.00
N ASN A 949 -25.99 -42.40 -16.89
CA ASN A 949 -25.58 -43.75 -16.47
C ASN A 949 -24.89 -44.58 -17.58
N LYS A 950 -24.00 -43.93 -18.36
CA LYS A 950 -23.28 -44.46 -19.54
C LYS A 950 -24.09 -44.67 -20.83
N HIS A 951 -25.39 -44.35 -20.86
CA HIS A 951 -26.22 -44.35 -22.08
C HIS A 951 -26.23 -42.95 -22.73
N SER A 952 -26.01 -42.87 -24.06
CA SER A 952 -26.16 -41.61 -24.82
C SER A 952 -27.63 -41.20 -24.92
N LEU A 953 -27.92 -39.91 -24.73
CA LEU A 953 -29.27 -39.35 -24.73
C LEU A 953 -29.61 -38.70 -26.08
N LYS A 954 -30.87 -38.81 -26.50
CA LYS A 954 -31.48 -37.99 -27.57
C LYS A 954 -32.43 -36.90 -27.05
N SER A 955 -32.86 -37.01 -25.80
CA SER A 955 -33.78 -36.04 -25.19
C SER A 955 -33.13 -34.68 -25.01
N VAL A 956 -33.97 -33.64 -24.98
CA VAL A 956 -33.58 -32.24 -24.80
C VAL A 956 -34.48 -31.64 -23.71
N GLU A 957 -33.91 -30.82 -22.84
CA GLU A 957 -34.64 -30.06 -21.82
C GLU A 957 -34.22 -28.59 -21.92
N TYR A 958 -35.16 -27.66 -21.80
CA TYR A 958 -34.86 -26.23 -21.69
C TYR A 958 -35.17 -25.69 -20.31
N TYR A 959 -34.44 -24.65 -19.90
CA TYR A 959 -34.63 -23.93 -18.66
C TYR A 959 -35.14 -22.51 -18.94
N ASP A 960 -36.26 -22.17 -18.30
CA ASP A 960 -36.77 -20.79 -18.23
C ASP A 960 -36.31 -20.14 -16.91
N PRO A 961 -35.45 -19.10 -16.94
CA PRO A 961 -34.99 -18.40 -15.74
C PRO A 961 -36.07 -17.58 -15.03
N SER A 962 -37.17 -17.24 -15.71
CA SER A 962 -38.29 -16.49 -15.12
C SER A 962 -39.22 -17.37 -14.30
N LEU A 963 -39.26 -18.67 -14.59
CA LEU A 963 -40.06 -19.69 -13.90
C LEU A 963 -39.22 -20.64 -13.03
N ASP A 964 -37.89 -20.48 -13.02
CA ASP A 964 -36.90 -21.41 -12.43
C ASP A 964 -37.27 -22.89 -12.66
N THR A 965 -37.54 -23.26 -13.91
CA THR A 965 -38.12 -24.56 -14.27
C THR A 965 -37.46 -25.17 -15.51
N TRP A 966 -37.14 -26.47 -15.45
CA TRP A 966 -36.71 -27.27 -16.60
C TRP A 966 -37.91 -27.99 -17.25
N THR A 967 -38.05 -27.86 -18.56
CA THR A 967 -39.14 -28.43 -19.35
C THR A 967 -38.60 -29.26 -20.51
N PRO A 968 -39.08 -30.49 -20.77
CA PRO A 968 -38.64 -31.31 -21.91
C PRO A 968 -39.09 -30.71 -23.25
N VAL A 969 -38.26 -30.91 -24.27
CA VAL A 969 -38.47 -30.49 -25.67
C VAL A 969 -38.48 -31.73 -26.57
N ALA A 970 -38.90 -31.58 -27.83
CA ALA A 970 -38.75 -32.61 -28.86
C ALA A 970 -37.32 -33.20 -28.86
N GLU A 971 -37.24 -34.53 -28.95
CA GLU A 971 -35.97 -35.26 -28.96
C GLU A 971 -35.31 -35.21 -30.34
N MET A 972 -33.98 -35.31 -30.35
CA MET A 972 -33.20 -35.55 -31.57
C MET A 972 -33.54 -36.92 -32.16
N SER A 973 -33.34 -37.09 -33.48
CA SER A 973 -33.44 -38.38 -34.15
C SER A 973 -32.27 -39.31 -33.79
N VAL A 974 -31.09 -38.74 -33.52
CA VAL A 974 -29.89 -39.47 -33.08
C VAL A 974 -29.54 -39.12 -31.63
N CYS A 975 -29.17 -40.11 -30.81
CA CYS A 975 -28.63 -39.86 -29.47
C CYS A 975 -27.16 -39.43 -29.54
N ARG A 976 -26.75 -38.42 -28.76
CA ARG A 976 -25.43 -37.77 -28.92
C ARG A 976 -24.82 -37.45 -27.55
N THR A 977 -23.75 -38.17 -27.17
CA THR A 977 -22.89 -37.77 -26.05
C THR A 977 -21.66 -37.01 -26.56
N SER A 978 -21.17 -36.03 -25.79
CA SER A 978 -20.10 -35.09 -26.17
C SER A 978 -20.38 -34.37 -27.49
N VAL A 979 -21.62 -33.88 -27.62
CA VAL A 979 -22.14 -33.13 -28.76
C VAL A 979 -21.68 -31.67 -28.69
N GLY A 980 -21.27 -31.09 -29.83
CA GLY A 980 -21.06 -29.65 -29.94
C GLY A 980 -22.40 -28.96 -30.20
N VAL A 981 -22.63 -27.79 -29.58
CA VAL A 981 -23.85 -26.99 -29.81
C VAL A 981 -23.46 -25.57 -30.18
N GLY A 982 -24.11 -25.04 -31.21
CA GLY A 982 -24.07 -23.63 -31.58
C GLY A 982 -25.49 -23.09 -31.80
N VAL A 983 -25.67 -21.78 -31.65
CA VAL A 983 -26.94 -21.10 -31.93
C VAL A 983 -26.65 -19.95 -32.90
N LEU A 984 -27.28 -19.99 -34.07
CA LEU A 984 -27.09 -19.04 -35.17
C LEU A 984 -28.47 -18.70 -35.74
N ASP A 985 -28.75 -17.40 -35.93
CA ASP A 985 -29.98 -16.86 -36.56
C ASP A 985 -31.30 -17.44 -36.00
N GLY A 986 -31.35 -17.65 -34.68
CA GLY A 986 -32.52 -18.20 -33.98
C GLY A 986 -32.68 -19.72 -34.07
N VAL A 987 -31.69 -20.43 -34.61
CA VAL A 987 -31.68 -21.89 -34.82
C VAL A 987 -30.59 -22.54 -33.97
N ILE A 988 -30.90 -23.67 -33.33
CA ILE A 988 -29.94 -24.48 -32.56
C ILE A 988 -29.38 -25.58 -33.47
N TYR A 989 -28.06 -25.78 -33.43
CA TYR A 989 -27.34 -26.80 -34.20
C TYR A 989 -26.68 -27.81 -33.25
N ALA A 990 -27.04 -29.08 -33.36
CA ALA A 990 -26.46 -30.20 -32.61
C ALA A 990 -25.47 -30.98 -33.50
N ILE A 991 -24.18 -30.79 -33.25
CA ILE A 991 -23.08 -31.11 -34.15
C ILE A 991 -22.27 -32.30 -33.61
N GLY A 992 -22.15 -33.37 -34.41
CA GLY A 992 -21.31 -34.52 -34.10
C GLY A 992 -21.69 -35.25 -32.80
N GLY A 993 -20.68 -35.65 -32.03
CA GLY A 993 -20.81 -36.46 -30.82
C GLY A 993 -20.69 -37.97 -31.08
N PHE A 994 -21.16 -38.78 -30.14
CA PHE A 994 -21.05 -40.24 -30.17
C PHE A 994 -22.34 -40.96 -29.76
N ASN A 995 -22.69 -42.01 -30.51
CA ASN A 995 -23.88 -42.86 -30.29
C ASN A 995 -23.56 -44.37 -30.16
N GLY A 996 -22.28 -44.72 -30.07
CA GLY A 996 -21.75 -46.04 -30.39
C GLY A 996 -20.73 -45.97 -31.54
N ASN A 997 -20.95 -45.03 -32.47
CA ASN A 997 -19.98 -44.59 -33.49
C ASN A 997 -19.70 -43.09 -33.35
N TYR A 998 -18.58 -42.63 -33.93
CA TYR A 998 -18.22 -41.22 -34.05
C TYR A 998 -19.08 -40.54 -35.15
N LEU A 999 -19.81 -39.48 -34.81
CA LEU A 999 -20.78 -38.85 -35.70
C LEU A 999 -20.19 -37.67 -36.49
N LYS A 1000 -20.50 -37.62 -37.79
CA LYS A 1000 -20.33 -36.45 -38.67
C LYS A 1000 -21.64 -35.72 -39.00
N SER A 1001 -22.78 -36.33 -38.65
CA SER A 1001 -24.09 -35.74 -38.92
C SER A 1001 -24.42 -34.58 -37.99
N VAL A 1002 -25.27 -33.68 -38.48
CA VAL A 1002 -25.71 -32.49 -37.77
C VAL A 1002 -27.23 -32.39 -37.86
N GLU A 1003 -27.87 -32.11 -36.73
CA GLU A 1003 -29.31 -31.86 -36.63
C GLU A 1003 -29.56 -30.42 -36.17
N VAL A 1004 -30.64 -29.82 -36.67
CA VAL A 1004 -31.04 -28.45 -36.31
C VAL A 1004 -32.43 -28.43 -35.70
N TYR A 1005 -32.65 -27.51 -34.75
CA TYR A 1005 -33.94 -27.25 -34.11
C TYR A 1005 -34.33 -25.79 -34.30
N ARG A 1006 -35.53 -25.56 -34.83
CA ARG A 1006 -36.17 -24.23 -34.83
C ARG A 1006 -37.36 -24.26 -33.86
N PRO A 1007 -37.49 -23.29 -32.95
CA PRO A 1007 -38.67 -23.17 -32.09
C PRO A 1007 -40.00 -23.03 -32.85
N SER A 1008 -39.97 -22.48 -34.08
CA SER A 1008 -41.12 -22.39 -34.99
C SER A 1008 -41.63 -23.75 -35.46
N ASP A 1009 -40.71 -24.68 -35.71
CA ASP A 1009 -40.99 -25.95 -36.38
C ASP A 1009 -41.29 -27.04 -35.33
N GLY A 1010 -40.83 -26.85 -34.09
CA GLY A 1010 -41.07 -27.73 -32.95
C GLY A 1010 -40.34 -29.08 -33.02
N VAL A 1011 -39.57 -29.34 -34.08
CA VAL A 1011 -38.91 -30.63 -34.38
C VAL A 1011 -37.44 -30.46 -34.73
N TRP A 1012 -36.66 -31.54 -34.55
CA TRP A 1012 -35.30 -31.64 -35.06
C TRP A 1012 -35.29 -32.11 -36.52
N SER A 1013 -34.41 -31.53 -37.34
CA SER A 1013 -34.22 -31.89 -38.76
C SER A 1013 -32.74 -32.08 -39.08
N SER A 1014 -32.39 -33.13 -39.83
CA SER A 1014 -31.01 -33.33 -40.31
C SER A 1014 -30.65 -32.32 -41.41
N ILE A 1015 -29.41 -31.82 -41.39
CA ILE A 1015 -28.83 -30.97 -42.45
C ILE A 1015 -27.65 -31.67 -43.12
N ALA A 1016 -26.82 -30.95 -43.89
CA ALA A 1016 -25.62 -31.52 -44.48
C ALA A 1016 -24.65 -32.04 -43.41
N ASP A 1017 -24.15 -33.27 -43.63
CA ASP A 1017 -23.07 -33.87 -42.82
C ASP A 1017 -21.75 -33.08 -42.96
N MET A 1018 -20.96 -33.05 -41.88
CA MET A 1018 -19.55 -32.66 -41.92
C MET A 1018 -18.71 -33.66 -42.74
N HIS A 1019 -17.52 -33.24 -43.17
CA HIS A 1019 -16.54 -34.12 -43.82
C HIS A 1019 -15.98 -35.14 -42.84
N PHE A 1020 -15.71 -34.70 -41.60
CA PHE A 1020 -15.10 -35.52 -40.56
C PHE A 1020 -16.07 -35.78 -39.42
N SER A 1021 -16.07 -37.00 -38.87
CA SER A 1021 -16.76 -37.28 -37.60
C SER A 1021 -16.02 -36.59 -36.46
N ARG A 1022 -16.75 -35.97 -35.52
CA ARG A 1022 -16.14 -35.22 -34.41
C ARG A 1022 -16.80 -35.55 -33.08
N TYR A 1023 -16.03 -36.15 -32.17
CA TYR A 1023 -16.39 -36.32 -30.77
C TYR A 1023 -15.78 -35.18 -29.93
N GLN A 1024 -16.61 -34.55 -29.08
CA GLN A 1024 -16.25 -33.36 -28.31
C GLN A 1024 -15.68 -32.18 -29.14
N PRO A 1025 -16.32 -31.75 -30.25
CA PRO A 1025 -15.88 -30.58 -31.00
C PRO A 1025 -16.14 -29.27 -30.24
N GLY A 1026 -15.26 -28.28 -30.44
CA GLY A 1026 -15.58 -26.88 -30.17
C GLY A 1026 -16.46 -26.31 -31.28
N VAL A 1027 -17.47 -25.52 -30.91
CA VAL A 1027 -18.37 -24.84 -31.84
C VAL A 1027 -18.40 -23.36 -31.51
N ALA A 1028 -18.18 -22.52 -32.52
CA ALA A 1028 -18.22 -21.07 -32.43
C ALA A 1028 -19.10 -20.48 -33.54
N VAL A 1029 -19.71 -19.33 -33.29
CA VAL A 1029 -20.56 -18.61 -34.24
C VAL A 1029 -20.01 -17.22 -34.45
N LEU A 1030 -19.61 -16.90 -35.69
CA LEU A 1030 -18.97 -15.65 -36.07
C LEU A 1030 -19.48 -15.24 -37.45
N ASP A 1031 -19.80 -13.96 -37.64
CA ASP A 1031 -20.14 -13.33 -38.92
C ASP A 1031 -21.18 -14.08 -39.78
N GLY A 1032 -22.20 -14.67 -39.13
CA GLY A 1032 -23.27 -15.42 -39.78
C GLY A 1032 -22.90 -16.88 -40.16
N LEU A 1033 -21.77 -17.38 -39.65
CA LEU A 1033 -21.19 -18.68 -40.00
C LEU A 1033 -20.91 -19.52 -38.75
N LEU A 1034 -20.96 -20.84 -38.91
CA LEU A 1034 -20.71 -21.83 -37.87
C LEU A 1034 -19.32 -22.46 -38.04
N TYR A 1035 -18.44 -22.27 -37.07
CA TYR A 1035 -17.09 -22.81 -37.06
C TYR A 1035 -16.98 -23.98 -36.08
N VAL A 1036 -16.57 -25.14 -36.60
CA VAL A 1036 -16.42 -26.40 -35.85
C VAL A 1036 -14.95 -26.80 -35.85
N MET A 1037 -14.39 -26.96 -34.66
CA MET A 1037 -12.94 -27.02 -34.44
C MET A 1037 -12.59 -28.17 -33.50
N GLY A 1038 -11.50 -28.88 -33.80
CA GLY A 1038 -11.01 -29.94 -32.93
C GLY A 1038 -11.93 -31.15 -32.84
N GLY A 1039 -11.76 -31.89 -31.74
CA GLY A 1039 -12.44 -33.16 -31.46
C GLY A 1039 -11.73 -34.39 -32.02
N THR A 1040 -12.16 -35.56 -31.56
CA THR A 1040 -11.60 -36.86 -31.95
C THR A 1040 -12.33 -37.44 -33.16
N THR A 1041 -11.59 -37.98 -34.13
CA THR A 1041 -12.08 -38.48 -35.44
C THR A 1041 -12.21 -40.00 -35.56
N SER A 1042 -11.42 -40.79 -34.82
CA SER A 1042 -11.50 -42.27 -34.83
C SER A 1042 -11.30 -42.88 -33.44
N SER A 1043 -11.54 -44.21 -33.34
CA SER A 1043 -11.23 -45.07 -32.19
C SER A 1043 -9.81 -44.92 -31.64
N ASP A 1044 -8.86 -44.57 -32.51
CA ASP A 1044 -7.42 -44.65 -32.26
C ASP A 1044 -6.89 -43.36 -31.63
N ASN A 1045 -7.82 -42.49 -31.17
CA ASN A 1045 -7.58 -41.10 -30.79
C ASN A 1045 -6.86 -40.30 -31.89
N THR A 1046 -7.18 -40.55 -33.16
CA THR A 1046 -6.89 -39.54 -34.21
C THR A 1046 -7.71 -38.29 -33.93
N LEU A 1047 -7.14 -37.10 -34.15
CA LEU A 1047 -7.77 -35.84 -33.80
C LEU A 1047 -7.82 -34.92 -35.01
N ALA A 1048 -8.91 -34.17 -35.12
CA ALA A 1048 -9.04 -33.14 -36.15
C ALA A 1048 -8.21 -31.91 -35.77
N ASP A 1049 -7.07 -31.72 -36.45
CA ASP A 1049 -6.41 -30.41 -36.51
C ASP A 1049 -7.06 -29.46 -37.53
N SER A 1050 -8.13 -29.93 -38.19
CA SER A 1050 -8.90 -29.18 -39.17
C SER A 1050 -10.05 -28.37 -38.53
N VAL A 1051 -10.27 -27.20 -39.12
CA VAL A 1051 -11.43 -26.33 -38.85
C VAL A 1051 -12.41 -26.47 -40.02
N GLU A 1052 -13.66 -26.76 -39.71
CA GLU A 1052 -14.77 -26.81 -40.67
C GLU A 1052 -15.72 -25.63 -40.46
N MET A 1053 -16.15 -25.01 -41.56
CA MET A 1053 -17.01 -23.82 -41.60
C MET A 1053 -18.30 -24.15 -42.35
N TYR A 1054 -19.44 -23.96 -41.71
CA TYR A 1054 -20.77 -24.14 -42.30
C TYR A 1054 -21.42 -22.79 -42.64
N ASN A 1055 -21.96 -22.70 -43.85
CA ASN A 1055 -22.79 -21.57 -44.28
C ASN A 1055 -24.27 -22.01 -44.33
N PRO A 1056 -25.17 -21.41 -43.52
CA PRO A 1056 -26.58 -21.79 -43.46
C PRO A 1056 -27.34 -21.48 -44.74
N ASN A 1057 -26.92 -20.47 -45.52
CA ASN A 1057 -27.60 -20.03 -46.72
C ASN A 1057 -27.41 -21.01 -47.90
N THR A 1058 -26.28 -21.72 -47.93
CA THR A 1058 -25.97 -22.73 -48.95
C THR A 1058 -26.13 -24.17 -48.46
N ASN A 1059 -26.24 -24.39 -47.14
CA ASN A 1059 -26.22 -25.71 -46.50
C ASN A 1059 -24.95 -26.52 -46.88
N THR A 1060 -23.80 -25.86 -46.89
CA THR A 1060 -22.51 -26.47 -47.26
C THR A 1060 -21.44 -26.27 -46.18
N TRP A 1061 -20.66 -27.32 -45.93
CA TRP A 1061 -19.42 -27.28 -45.15
C TRP A 1061 -18.21 -26.98 -46.05
N ASN A 1062 -17.22 -26.26 -45.52
CA ASN A 1062 -15.90 -26.04 -46.12
C ASN A 1062 -14.80 -26.32 -45.10
N VAL A 1063 -13.64 -26.81 -45.53
CA VAL A 1063 -12.47 -27.06 -44.65
C VAL A 1063 -11.49 -25.89 -44.79
N MET A 1064 -11.16 -25.22 -43.69
CA MET A 1064 -10.37 -23.97 -43.69
C MET A 1064 -8.87 -24.20 -43.45
N SER A 1065 -8.46 -25.29 -42.81
CA SER A 1065 -7.04 -25.58 -42.52
C SER A 1065 -6.80 -27.06 -42.20
N SER A 1066 -5.54 -27.50 -42.29
CA SER A 1066 -5.02 -28.82 -41.87
C SER A 1066 -3.50 -28.76 -41.74
N GLY A 1067 -2.90 -29.44 -40.75
CA GLY A 1067 -1.44 -29.63 -40.67
C GLY A 1067 -0.71 -28.87 -39.56
N SER A 1068 -1.10 -29.09 -38.30
CA SER A 1068 -0.34 -28.64 -37.12
C SER A 1068 -0.08 -29.72 -36.06
N GLY A 1069 -0.92 -30.77 -36.00
CA GLY A 1069 -0.82 -31.81 -34.96
C GLY A 1069 -1.14 -31.32 -33.53
N ILE A 1070 -1.90 -30.23 -33.41
CA ILE A 1070 -2.30 -29.59 -32.15
C ILE A 1070 -3.65 -30.13 -31.67
N LEU A 1071 -3.76 -30.42 -30.36
CA LEU A 1071 -4.98 -30.94 -29.74
C LEU A 1071 -5.97 -29.80 -29.43
N ILE A 1072 -6.83 -29.41 -30.39
CA ILE A 1072 -7.90 -28.44 -30.12
C ILE A 1072 -9.04 -29.15 -29.37
N TYR A 1073 -9.33 -28.72 -28.14
CA TYR A 1073 -10.41 -29.24 -27.29
C TYR A 1073 -11.69 -28.39 -27.27
N GLY A 1074 -11.61 -27.18 -27.80
CA GLY A 1074 -12.70 -26.20 -27.80
C GLY A 1074 -12.25 -24.86 -28.37
N GLY A 1075 -13.20 -23.97 -28.63
CA GLY A 1075 -12.92 -22.58 -28.98
C GLY A 1075 -14.13 -21.69 -28.71
N VAL A 1076 -13.89 -20.42 -28.37
CA VAL A 1076 -14.93 -19.43 -28.09
C VAL A 1076 -14.61 -18.10 -28.79
N VAL A 1077 -15.65 -17.35 -29.17
CA VAL A 1077 -15.49 -16.03 -29.82
C VAL A 1077 -15.27 -14.95 -28.77
N VAL A 1078 -14.36 -14.02 -29.05
CA VAL A 1078 -14.02 -12.86 -28.22
C VAL A 1078 -13.64 -11.65 -29.09
N ASP A 1079 -13.65 -10.45 -28.50
CA ASP A 1079 -13.07 -9.25 -29.12
C ASP A 1079 -11.54 -9.44 -29.33
N ARG A 1080 -11.01 -9.02 -30.49
CA ARG A 1080 -9.57 -9.09 -30.82
C ARG A 1080 -8.74 -8.24 -29.83
N PRO A 1081 -7.78 -8.83 -29.09
CA PRO A 1081 -6.89 -8.07 -28.20
C PRO A 1081 -6.09 -6.98 -28.94
N GLN A 1082 -6.00 -5.79 -28.34
CA GLN A 1082 -5.35 -4.58 -28.90
C GLN A 1082 -3.82 -4.68 -29.16
N HIS A 1083 -3.23 -5.87 -29.08
CA HIS A 1083 -1.83 -6.13 -29.43
C HIS A 1083 -1.66 -6.96 -30.71
N LEU A 1084 -2.75 -7.54 -31.23
CA LEU A 1084 -2.79 -8.28 -32.49
C LEU A 1084 -3.10 -7.30 -33.63
N ASN A 1085 -2.09 -6.52 -34.06
CA ASN A 1085 -2.19 -5.67 -35.25
C ASN A 1085 -1.94 -6.52 -36.50
#